data_AF-A0A3N6QIX3-F1
#
_entry.id   AF-A0A3N6QIX3-F1
#
_cell.length_a   1.000
_cell.length_b   1.000
_cell.length_c   1.000
_cell.angle_alpha   90.00
_cell.angle_beta   90.00
_cell.angle_gamma   90.00
#
_symmetry.space_group_name_H-M   'P 1'
#
loop_
_entity.id
_entity.type
_entity.pdbx_description
1 polymer ?
#
loop_
_entity_poly.entity_id
_entity_poly.type
_entity_poly.pdbx_seq_one_letter_code
_entity_poly.pdbx_strand_id
1 'polypeptide(L)'
;MNTEGSQLEIISVHVPKTAGTAFKKVLEQVYGFESVIVDYPGAHRKRFNNQWEARKSQIKVIHGHFGVNKYEKYFPEAKKIAWIRHPIHRLISHYFFWLNHPLNKIENTSQRLLVENQISLLEFAQLPDIKNITSRFLNRREVTDFYFVGIQELFKEDLNELKEQLGWGDFDIEYTNKNTYSNYEKKIQNILSEPKLIHKLEEINSDDVEFYQAALKNREERINKEKKSPKKNDKNINNCSDKLTKIRHKLETLNSRLKQTMVLLEESQTQDSSGQVSEPEIQEVSKNNQNKIDGENDSRLFQIQNAIVERFQIFRGRFEFAGGPIFPNNIPGVFRHRRGDSGGRPKYVDKNFQSANTNDSQIDNSKYYHGRYIYGGFFNGHFGHVLTESIHRLWAFNSSTYDGIVFAVLSPRPRRVSLPTYTPPQWFDQVLDVMGIPGAKCIFVSDRGMFEHLVIPEAGSELLLGIKEWYRPYLERLQERILNLTHNLRKNLTDLKLFLGRSHIPLNGSVAGEKYLESLLVDEGYISFKPENYNFLEQLSYLVNTKKIIFTEGSAIYLLELINYLDTDIACIPRRGNNQHFYPHIYNKCNKYIVAGNVENCEQLGSYNMEKGGKGISISKRPYEIIESLRDGKFALLDNWDENDFLDREKSDIMSYIIQGYNLLEKGQTLHCLNIIDKYLKMRNASLKQSKENLAYSKFNTMKTPQKLDLSSRSSRINKLATVNQSSTYLEIGVSKGSTFNAIDVDHKVAVDPKFRFNTEEYATENITFLEVTSDEFFRNHAKSFERFDLIYLDGLHTFEQTFRDFCASLSCAHTKTIWLIDDTCPGSYAQAQSSLQRCRQLQKISGEKNNSWMGDVFKVVAAIHDFFPQYSFATFPHHGQTVVWNKWRVDFEPKWNSLETISRLEYSDFVELQGSLFKREAYENIFEIIRHNFAQS
;
A
#
# COMPACT_ATOMS: atom_id res chain seq x y z
N MET A 1 13.90 3.20 38.84
CA MET A 1 14.47 4.08 37.81
C MET A 1 15.47 4.97 38.51
N ASN A 2 16.74 5.01 38.09
CA ASN A 2 17.73 5.91 38.68
C ASN A 2 17.55 7.30 38.07
N THR A 3 17.26 8.31 38.90
CA THR A 3 16.96 9.70 38.50
C THR A 3 18.08 10.68 38.82
N GLU A 4 19.18 10.21 39.41
CA GLU A 4 20.28 11.06 39.83
C GLU A 4 20.91 11.80 38.65
N GLY A 5 20.98 13.14 38.75
CA GLY A 5 21.49 14.04 37.71
C GLY A 5 20.50 14.38 36.59
N SER A 6 19.24 13.91 36.63
CA SER A 6 18.23 14.19 35.61
C SER A 6 17.66 15.62 35.72
N GLN A 7 17.51 16.30 34.58
CA GLN A 7 16.89 17.62 34.46
C GLN A 7 15.56 17.55 33.69
N LEU A 8 14.69 16.59 34.05
CA LEU A 8 13.46 16.37 33.30
C LEU A 8 12.47 17.53 33.51
N GLU A 9 12.03 18.15 32.41
CA GLU A 9 11.12 19.30 32.41
C GLU A 9 9.69 18.92 32.02
N ILE A 10 9.52 18.00 31.05
CA ILE A 10 8.22 17.67 30.47
C ILE A 10 7.98 16.16 30.47
N ILE A 11 6.78 15.78 30.90
CA ILE A 11 6.18 14.47 30.69
C ILE A 11 5.01 14.64 29.72
N SER A 12 5.19 14.20 28.48
CA SER A 12 4.18 14.27 27.43
C SER A 12 3.48 12.91 27.26
N VAL A 13 2.23 12.83 27.70
CA VAL A 13 1.40 11.63 27.56
C VAL A 13 0.78 11.61 26.16
N HIS A 14 1.25 10.69 25.32
CA HIS A 14 0.70 10.50 23.98
C HIS A 14 -0.48 9.51 24.04
N VAL A 15 -1.70 10.05 24.01
CA VAL A 15 -2.91 9.23 23.80
C VAL A 15 -2.98 8.83 22.31
N PRO A 16 -3.23 7.55 21.95
CA PRO A 16 -3.29 7.15 20.55
C PRO A 16 -4.30 7.99 19.74
N LYS A 17 -3.86 8.45 18.56
CA LYS A 17 -4.66 9.20 17.57
C LYS A 17 -5.05 10.64 17.97
N THR A 18 -4.27 11.30 18.83
CA THR A 18 -4.49 12.68 19.29
C THR A 18 -3.34 13.65 18.92
N ALA A 19 -2.75 13.50 17.73
CA ALA A 19 -1.64 14.32 17.22
C ALA A 19 -0.28 14.20 17.94
N GLY A 20 -0.05 13.17 18.77
CA GLY A 20 1.23 13.03 19.46
C GLY A 20 2.47 12.87 18.55
N THR A 21 2.33 12.32 17.34
CA THR A 21 3.44 12.31 16.35
C THR A 21 3.85 13.71 15.91
N ALA A 22 2.88 14.61 15.69
CA ALA A 22 3.15 16.00 15.32
C ALA A 22 3.78 16.74 16.51
N PHE A 23 3.22 16.56 17.72
CA PHE A 23 3.76 17.18 18.93
C PHE A 23 5.17 16.71 19.27
N LYS A 24 5.48 15.42 19.06
CA LYS A 24 6.85 14.89 19.23
C LYS A 24 7.85 15.67 18.36
N LYS A 25 7.52 15.96 17.10
CA LYS A 25 8.40 16.72 16.21
C LYS A 25 8.65 18.14 16.75
N VAL A 26 7.63 18.78 17.30
CA VAL A 26 7.77 20.09 17.94
C VAL A 26 8.69 20.00 19.15
N LEU A 27 8.51 19.00 20.01
CA LEU A 27 9.40 18.77 21.15
C LEU A 27 10.86 18.54 20.70
N GLU A 28 11.07 17.79 19.62
CA GLU A 28 12.41 17.55 19.05
C GLU A 28 13.05 18.82 18.46
N GLN A 29 12.26 19.73 17.89
CA GLN A 29 12.73 21.03 17.41
C GLN A 29 13.10 21.97 18.57
N VAL A 30 12.27 22.02 19.61
CA VAL A 30 12.44 22.94 20.73
C VAL A 30 13.55 22.51 21.69
N TYR A 31 13.57 21.23 22.07
CA TYR A 31 14.51 20.71 23.07
C TYR A 31 15.74 20.06 22.45
N GLY A 32 15.73 19.76 21.15
CA GLY A 32 16.75 18.98 20.47
C GLY A 32 16.54 17.48 20.59
N PHE A 33 16.93 16.73 19.56
CA PHE A 33 16.70 15.28 19.45
C PHE A 33 17.30 14.48 20.62
N GLU A 34 18.48 14.89 21.12
CA GLU A 34 19.17 14.16 22.20
C GLU A 34 18.51 14.38 23.58
N SER A 35 17.71 15.43 23.75
CA SER A 35 17.01 15.75 25.00
C SER A 35 15.58 15.21 25.07
N VAL A 36 15.07 14.62 23.98
CA VAL A 36 13.74 14.00 23.91
C VAL A 36 13.89 12.48 23.85
N ILE A 37 13.39 11.78 24.87
CA ILE A 37 13.31 10.32 24.87
C ILE A 37 11.88 9.84 24.66
N VAL A 38 11.73 8.71 23.96
CA VAL A 38 10.43 8.10 23.70
C VAL A 38 10.19 6.81 24.45
N ASP A 39 9.02 6.69 25.08
CA ASP A 39 8.58 5.49 25.79
C ASP A 39 7.31 4.90 25.15
N TYR A 40 7.50 3.86 24.35
CA TYR A 40 6.43 3.12 23.69
C TYR A 40 6.47 1.64 24.14
N PRO A 41 5.32 0.94 24.18
CA PRO A 41 5.26 -0.48 24.55
C PRO A 41 6.02 -1.37 23.55
N GLY A 42 6.21 -2.64 23.93
CA GLY A 42 6.89 -3.64 23.08
C GLY A 42 8.42 -3.48 23.02
N ALA A 43 9.01 -3.76 21.86
CA ALA A 43 10.47 -3.71 21.65
C ALA A 43 11.09 -2.32 21.93
N HIS A 44 10.29 -1.25 21.81
CA HIS A 44 10.71 0.13 22.11
C HIS A 44 11.08 0.35 23.59
N ARG A 45 10.52 -0.44 24.51
CA ARG A 45 10.78 -0.33 25.95
C ARG A 45 12.23 -0.67 26.32
N LYS A 46 12.86 -1.62 25.61
CA LYS A 46 14.30 -1.93 25.80
C LYS A 46 15.18 -0.76 25.37
N ARG A 47 14.79 -0.07 24.30
CA ARG A 47 15.49 1.12 23.80
C ARG A 47 15.37 2.29 24.78
N PHE A 48 14.20 2.51 25.38
CA PHE A 48 14.01 3.50 26.44
C PHE A 48 14.97 3.26 27.60
N ASN A 49 14.99 2.05 28.17
CA ASN A 49 15.85 1.74 29.32
C ASN A 49 17.33 1.99 29.03
N ASN A 50 17.83 1.57 27.85
CA ASN A 50 19.22 1.77 27.46
C ASN A 50 19.57 3.25 27.25
N GLN A 51 18.66 4.01 26.63
CA GLN A 51 18.85 5.45 26.41
C GLN A 51 18.76 6.25 27.71
N TRP A 52 17.86 5.85 28.62
CA TRP A 52 17.72 6.46 29.93
C TRP A 52 19.03 6.34 30.72
N GLU A 53 19.58 5.15 30.88
CA GLU A 53 20.82 4.97 31.65
C GLU A 53 22.01 5.72 31.03
N ALA A 54 22.08 5.79 29.70
CA ALA A 54 23.18 6.46 29.00
C ALA A 54 23.08 7.99 29.01
N ARG A 55 21.87 8.57 29.03
CA ARG A 55 21.64 9.99 28.75
C ARG A 55 20.71 10.71 29.74
N LYS A 56 20.34 10.11 30.87
CA LYS A 56 19.42 10.70 31.87
C LYS A 56 19.73 12.14 32.27
N SER A 57 21.00 12.56 32.28
CA SER A 57 21.39 13.94 32.60
C SER A 57 21.10 14.97 31.49
N GLN A 58 20.94 14.51 30.25
CA GLN A 58 20.67 15.35 29.08
C GLN A 58 19.20 15.34 28.66
N ILE A 59 18.41 14.41 29.20
CA ILE A 59 16.99 14.23 28.87
C ILE A 59 16.17 15.28 29.61
N LYS A 60 15.41 16.05 28.84
CA LYS A 60 14.46 17.08 29.31
C LYS A 60 13.01 16.70 29.08
N VAL A 61 12.74 15.80 28.13
CA VAL A 61 11.36 15.42 27.76
C VAL A 61 11.22 13.92 27.63
N ILE A 62 10.21 13.34 28.30
CA ILE A 62 9.73 11.97 28.04
C ILE A 62 8.40 12.07 27.30
N HIS A 63 8.29 11.40 26.15
CA HIS A 63 7.08 11.38 25.33
C HIS A 63 6.69 9.95 24.90
N GLY A 64 5.42 9.57 25.00
CA GLY A 64 4.97 8.28 24.43
C GLY A 64 3.72 7.67 25.04
N HIS A 65 3.53 6.37 24.77
CA HIS A 65 2.32 5.63 25.14
C HIS A 65 2.44 4.99 26.53
N PHE A 66 2.24 5.79 27.57
CA PHE A 66 2.23 5.35 28.96
C PHE A 66 1.17 6.08 29.79
N GLY A 67 0.77 5.50 30.91
CA GLY A 67 -0.10 6.17 31.88
C GLY A 67 0.63 7.30 32.60
N VAL A 68 -0.04 8.44 32.81
CA VAL A 68 0.56 9.65 33.42
C VAL A 68 1.24 9.39 34.78
N ASN A 69 0.72 8.44 35.55
CA ASN A 69 1.22 8.04 36.86
C ASN A 69 2.59 7.33 36.82
N LYS A 70 3.03 6.84 35.66
CA LYS A 70 4.26 6.03 35.52
C LYS A 70 5.52 6.76 36.02
N TYR A 71 5.62 8.06 35.74
CA TYR A 71 6.81 8.87 36.03
C TYR A 71 6.62 9.86 37.18
N GLU A 72 5.40 10.01 37.67
CA GLU A 72 5.01 11.02 38.67
C GLU A 72 5.80 10.89 39.99
N LYS A 73 6.05 9.66 40.46
CA LYS A 73 6.85 9.42 41.67
C LYS A 73 8.33 9.79 41.52
N TYR A 74 8.82 9.84 40.28
CA TYR A 74 10.22 10.10 39.97
C TYR A 74 10.47 11.57 39.66
N PHE A 75 9.49 12.25 39.07
CA PHE A 75 9.58 13.64 38.62
C PHE A 75 8.29 14.40 38.97
N PRO A 76 8.04 14.70 40.26
CA PRO A 76 6.81 15.39 40.67
C PRO A 76 6.69 16.80 40.08
N GLU A 77 7.82 17.48 39.89
CA GLU A 77 7.91 18.86 39.36
C GLU A 77 7.84 18.95 37.83
N ALA A 78 7.90 17.83 37.11
CA ALA A 78 7.86 17.84 35.66
C ALA A 78 6.46 18.22 35.15
N LYS A 79 6.42 19.12 34.18
CA LYS A 79 5.16 19.60 33.58
C LYS A 79 4.51 18.49 32.78
N LYS A 80 3.30 18.11 33.18
CA LYS A 80 2.51 17.06 32.52
C LYS A 80 1.69 17.67 31.40
N ILE A 81 1.91 17.19 30.17
CA ILE A 81 1.23 17.69 28.97
C ILE A 81 0.54 16.53 28.27
N ALA A 82 -0.71 16.72 27.87
CA ALA A 82 -1.45 15.76 27.07
C ALA A 82 -2.15 16.43 25.89
N TRP A 83 -2.29 15.69 24.79
CA TRP A 83 -3.15 16.08 23.68
C TRP A 83 -4.30 15.10 23.59
N ILE A 84 -5.52 15.64 23.46
CA ILE A 84 -6.75 14.87 23.34
C ILE A 84 -7.47 15.22 22.03
N ARG A 85 -8.50 14.46 21.70
CA ARG A 85 -9.34 14.63 20.51
C ARG A 85 -10.77 14.26 20.87
N HIS A 86 -11.77 14.75 20.15
CA HIS A 86 -13.16 14.33 20.34
C HIS A 86 -13.24 12.78 20.42
N PRO A 87 -13.77 12.20 21.51
CA PRO A 87 -13.65 10.77 21.79
C PRO A 87 -14.11 9.87 20.66
N ILE A 88 -15.22 10.25 20.01
CA ILE A 88 -15.78 9.49 18.88
C ILE A 88 -14.92 9.62 17.62
N HIS A 89 -14.38 10.80 17.32
CA HIS A 89 -13.48 10.98 16.17
C HIS A 89 -12.17 10.22 16.38
N ARG A 90 -11.64 10.22 17.61
CA ARG A 90 -10.49 9.42 18.01
C ARG A 90 -10.77 7.93 17.85
N LEU A 91 -11.91 7.45 18.34
CA LEU A 91 -12.33 6.04 18.24
C LEU A 91 -12.45 5.58 16.79
N ILE A 92 -13.15 6.33 15.94
CA ILE A 92 -13.29 6.02 14.50
C ILE A 92 -11.93 6.04 13.81
N SER A 93 -11.09 7.03 14.13
CA SER A 93 -9.73 7.11 13.58
C SER A 93 -8.89 5.91 13.99
N HIS A 94 -9.03 5.43 15.22
CA HIS A 94 -8.34 4.26 15.76
C HIS A 94 -8.81 2.98 15.08
N TYR A 95 -10.13 2.80 14.95
CA TYR A 95 -10.76 1.65 14.28
C TYR A 95 -10.21 1.44 12.87
N PHE A 96 -10.30 2.47 12.03
CA PHE A 96 -9.82 2.38 10.65
C PHE A 96 -8.29 2.32 10.55
N PHE A 97 -7.57 2.96 11.48
CA PHE A 97 -6.11 2.84 11.53
C PHE A 97 -5.69 1.40 11.80
N TRP A 98 -6.30 0.73 12.79
CA TRP A 98 -6.00 -0.65 13.11
C TRP A 98 -6.45 -1.64 12.03
N LEU A 99 -7.59 -1.40 11.38
CA LEU A 99 -8.03 -2.19 10.22
C LEU A 99 -7.05 -2.15 9.04
N ASN A 100 -6.27 -1.07 8.90
CA ASN A 100 -5.27 -0.95 7.83
C ASN A 100 -3.95 -1.70 8.12
N HIS A 101 -3.80 -2.32 9.30
CA HIS A 101 -2.55 -3.02 9.66
C HIS A 101 -2.57 -4.48 9.19
N PRO A 102 -1.47 -4.98 8.61
CA PRO A 102 -1.39 -6.37 8.20
C PRO A 102 -1.27 -7.28 9.44
N LEU A 103 -1.99 -8.40 9.42
CA LEU A 103 -2.11 -9.36 10.53
C LEU A 103 -0.77 -9.80 11.15
N ASN A 104 0.28 -9.90 10.34
CA ASN A 104 1.62 -10.32 10.77
C ASN A 104 2.37 -9.29 11.62
N LYS A 105 1.87 -8.05 11.71
CA LYS A 105 2.44 -6.98 12.53
C LYS A 105 1.63 -6.68 13.80
N ILE A 106 0.60 -7.47 14.07
CA ILE A 106 -0.31 -7.22 15.17
C ILE A 106 0.16 -8.00 16.41
N GLU A 107 0.69 -7.28 17.38
CA GLU A 107 1.10 -7.83 18.68
C GLU A 107 -0.03 -7.75 19.73
N ASN A 108 -0.97 -6.81 19.58
CA ASN A 108 -2.06 -6.58 20.52
C ASN A 108 -3.26 -7.49 20.20
N THR A 109 -3.80 -8.17 21.23
CA THR A 109 -4.92 -9.12 21.12
C THR A 109 -6.22 -8.49 20.63
N SER A 110 -6.52 -7.26 21.00
CA SER A 110 -7.71 -6.52 20.57
C SER A 110 -7.62 -6.02 19.14
N GLN A 111 -6.45 -5.55 18.73
CA GLN A 111 -6.18 -5.25 17.33
C GLN A 111 -6.27 -6.52 16.48
N ARG A 112 -5.80 -7.64 17.01
CA ARG A 112 -5.88 -8.95 16.34
C ARG A 112 -7.32 -9.41 16.22
N LEU A 113 -8.11 -9.28 17.29
CA LEU A 113 -9.54 -9.55 17.28
C LEU A 113 -10.25 -8.71 16.19
N LEU A 114 -9.94 -7.42 16.12
CA LEU A 114 -10.49 -6.52 15.11
C LEU A 114 -10.14 -6.95 13.67
N VAL A 115 -8.88 -7.26 13.38
CA VAL A 115 -8.45 -7.58 12.00
C VAL A 115 -8.80 -9.03 11.61
N GLU A 116 -8.71 -9.99 12.53
CA GLU A 116 -9.05 -11.41 12.26
C GLU A 116 -10.56 -11.65 12.19
N ASN A 117 -11.36 -10.98 13.02
CA ASN A 117 -12.81 -11.23 13.12
C ASN A 117 -13.67 -10.10 12.54
N GLN A 118 -13.06 -9.00 12.08
CA GLN A 118 -13.75 -7.85 11.48
C GLN A 118 -14.90 -7.31 12.36
N ILE A 119 -14.71 -7.27 13.67
CA ILE A 119 -15.74 -6.80 14.60
C ILE A 119 -16.18 -5.37 14.24
N SER A 120 -17.46 -5.08 14.47
CA SER A 120 -18.07 -3.78 14.17
C SER A 120 -17.44 -2.66 15.00
N LEU A 121 -17.67 -1.40 14.60
CA LEU A 121 -17.22 -0.22 15.36
C LEU A 121 -17.81 -0.22 16.79
N LEU A 122 -19.04 -0.70 16.97
CA LEU A 122 -19.70 -0.77 18.27
C LEU A 122 -19.05 -1.83 19.17
N GLU A 123 -18.74 -3.01 18.64
CA GLU A 123 -18.02 -4.05 19.38
C GLU A 123 -16.58 -3.62 19.70
N PHE A 124 -15.92 -2.95 18.74
CA PHE A 124 -14.59 -2.37 18.95
C PHE A 124 -14.58 -1.35 20.09
N ALA A 125 -15.61 -0.49 20.17
CA ALA A 125 -15.76 0.50 21.22
C ALA A 125 -15.84 -0.13 22.63
N GLN A 126 -16.38 -1.36 22.73
CA GLN A 126 -16.55 -2.07 23.99
C GLN A 126 -15.29 -2.80 24.45
N LEU A 127 -14.25 -2.91 23.61
CA LEU A 127 -13.04 -3.63 23.99
C LEU A 127 -12.38 -2.99 25.23
N PRO A 128 -11.92 -3.80 26.21
CA PRO A 128 -11.39 -3.27 27.47
C PRO A 128 -10.20 -2.33 27.30
N ASP A 129 -9.39 -2.47 26.26
CA ASP A 129 -8.23 -1.62 25.95
C ASP A 129 -8.57 -0.40 25.05
N ILE A 130 -9.80 -0.30 24.56
CA ILE A 130 -10.29 0.81 23.71
C ILE A 130 -11.29 1.71 24.45
N LYS A 131 -12.19 1.11 25.23
CA LYS A 131 -13.16 1.84 26.05
C LYS A 131 -12.46 2.82 26.99
N ASN A 132 -12.90 4.08 26.99
CA ASN A 132 -12.39 5.15 27.86
C ASN A 132 -10.85 5.25 27.87
N ILE A 133 -10.23 5.09 26.69
CA ILE A 133 -8.78 5.01 26.57
C ILE A 133 -8.09 6.33 26.95
N THR A 134 -8.69 7.48 26.67
CA THR A 134 -8.13 8.79 27.02
C THR A 134 -8.03 8.89 28.55
N SER A 135 -9.15 8.71 29.24
CA SER A 135 -9.23 8.74 30.69
C SER A 135 -8.34 7.67 31.34
N ARG A 136 -8.14 6.52 30.71
CA ARG A 136 -7.18 5.50 31.21
C ARG A 136 -5.72 5.92 31.07
N PHE A 137 -5.30 6.47 29.94
CA PHE A 137 -3.93 7.00 29.78
C PHE A 137 -3.66 8.16 30.73
N LEU A 138 -4.68 8.98 30.97
CA LEU A 138 -4.62 10.10 31.91
C LEU A 138 -4.91 9.67 33.35
N ASN A 139 -5.05 8.36 33.61
CA ASN A 139 -5.27 7.77 34.92
C ASN A 139 -6.44 8.42 35.70
N ARG A 140 -7.52 8.79 34.98
CA ARG A 140 -8.74 9.44 35.49
C ARG A 140 -8.46 10.69 36.34
N ARG A 141 -7.40 11.42 35.99
CA ARG A 141 -7.05 12.71 36.58
C ARG A 141 -7.99 13.79 36.07
N GLU A 142 -8.11 14.86 36.83
CA GLU A 142 -8.81 16.07 36.40
C GLU A 142 -7.96 16.83 35.38
N VAL A 143 -8.60 17.62 34.52
CA VAL A 143 -7.87 18.46 33.53
C VAL A 143 -6.89 19.41 34.23
N THR A 144 -7.26 19.88 35.42
CA THR A 144 -6.44 20.78 36.26
C THR A 144 -5.20 20.12 36.86
N ASP A 145 -5.08 18.79 36.80
CA ASP A 145 -3.89 18.07 37.27
C ASP A 145 -2.75 18.09 36.24
N PHE A 146 -3.02 18.57 35.03
CA PHE A 146 -2.06 18.73 33.95
C PHE A 146 -1.60 20.19 33.86
N TYR A 147 -0.34 20.37 33.49
CA TYR A 147 0.16 21.71 33.14
C TYR A 147 -0.55 22.22 31.89
N PHE A 148 -0.77 21.34 30.91
CA PHE A 148 -1.49 21.67 29.68
C PHE A 148 -2.22 20.47 29.09
N VAL A 149 -3.48 20.68 28.70
CA VAL A 149 -4.26 19.74 27.88
C VAL A 149 -4.69 20.46 26.61
N GLY A 150 -4.13 20.02 25.49
CA GLY A 150 -4.43 20.56 24.16
C GLY A 150 -5.45 19.72 23.40
N ILE A 151 -6.21 20.37 22.52
CA ILE A 151 -7.27 19.75 21.72
C ILE A 151 -6.80 19.63 20.27
N GLN A 152 -6.82 18.42 19.72
CA GLN A 152 -6.32 18.12 18.37
C GLN A 152 -7.04 18.92 17.29
N GLU A 153 -8.35 19.11 17.43
CA GLU A 153 -9.18 19.92 16.54
C GLU A 153 -8.71 21.38 16.46
N LEU A 154 -8.02 21.85 17.51
CA LEU A 154 -7.55 23.23 17.70
C LEU A 154 -6.02 23.23 17.90
N PHE A 155 -5.33 22.26 17.29
CA PHE A 155 -3.93 21.96 17.58
C PHE A 155 -3.01 23.17 17.37
N LYS A 156 -3.24 23.96 16.32
CA LYS A 156 -2.39 25.12 16.01
C LYS A 156 -2.55 26.22 17.06
N GLU A 157 -3.78 26.53 17.42
CA GLU A 157 -4.12 27.54 18.42
C GLU A 157 -3.60 27.15 19.80
N ASP A 158 -3.87 25.92 20.22
CA ASP A 158 -3.46 25.40 21.53
C ASP A 158 -1.94 25.22 21.61
N LEU A 159 -1.27 24.91 20.49
CA LEU A 159 0.18 24.79 20.46
C LEU A 159 0.86 26.15 20.57
N ASN A 160 0.27 27.19 19.97
CA ASN A 160 0.74 28.56 20.14
C ASN A 160 0.57 29.03 21.58
N GLU A 161 -0.56 28.73 22.22
CA GLU A 161 -0.79 29.00 23.65
C GLU A 161 0.31 28.32 24.51
N LEU A 162 0.55 27.03 24.26
CA LEU A 162 1.59 26.28 24.97
C LEU A 162 3.00 26.83 24.73
N LYS A 163 3.30 27.26 23.50
CA LYS A 163 4.57 27.91 23.13
C LYS A 163 4.78 29.16 23.98
N GLU A 164 3.76 30.01 24.12
CA GLU A 164 3.84 31.22 24.94
C GLU A 164 4.03 30.89 26.43
N GLN A 165 3.28 29.93 26.96
CA GLN A 165 3.38 29.52 28.37
C GLN A 165 4.75 28.94 28.74
N LEU A 166 5.39 28.22 27.82
CA LEU A 166 6.70 27.61 28.02
C LEU A 166 7.87 28.46 27.52
N GLY A 167 7.60 29.61 26.89
CA GLY A 167 8.63 30.48 26.32
C GLY A 167 9.44 29.83 25.20
N TRP A 168 8.81 28.96 24.39
CA TRP A 168 9.48 28.28 23.29
C TRP A 168 9.78 29.23 22.12
N GLY A 169 10.93 29.03 21.46
CA GLY A 169 11.28 29.72 20.22
C GLY A 169 10.40 29.32 19.02
N ASP A 170 10.68 29.86 17.85
CA ASP A 170 9.97 29.47 16.62
C ASP A 170 10.27 28.03 16.22
N PHE A 171 9.24 27.34 15.71
CA PHE A 171 9.31 25.97 15.21
C PHE A 171 8.32 25.79 14.07
N ASP A 172 8.60 24.84 13.18
CA ASP A 172 7.75 24.52 12.04
C ASP A 172 6.70 23.48 12.39
N ILE A 173 5.45 23.74 11.97
CA ILE A 173 4.31 22.83 12.14
C ILE A 173 4.11 22.05 10.84
N GLU A 174 4.71 20.87 10.74
CA GLU A 174 4.39 19.91 9.66
C GLU A 174 3.02 19.26 9.93
N TYR A 175 1.96 19.83 9.36
CA TYR A 175 0.62 19.25 9.44
C TYR A 175 0.37 18.24 8.31
N THR A 176 0.65 16.96 8.52
CA THR A 176 0.04 15.88 7.73
C THR A 176 0.13 14.54 8.47
N ASN A 177 -0.94 14.15 9.15
CA ASN A 177 -1.14 12.75 9.53
C ASN A 177 -2.61 12.38 9.31
N LYS A 178 -2.99 12.22 8.05
CA LYS A 178 -4.32 11.72 7.66
C LYS A 178 -4.36 10.19 7.79
N ASN A 179 -5.51 9.64 8.15
CA ASN A 179 -5.69 8.19 8.17
C ASN A 179 -5.58 7.66 6.73
N THR A 180 -4.69 6.70 6.50
CA THR A 180 -4.39 6.13 5.19
C THR A 180 -5.38 5.04 4.76
N TYR A 181 -6.41 4.77 5.57
CA TYR A 181 -7.46 3.84 5.21
C TYR A 181 -8.27 4.33 4.00
N SER A 182 -8.51 3.46 3.03
CA SER A 182 -9.21 3.81 1.79
C SER A 182 -10.60 4.38 2.06
N ASN A 183 -10.93 5.50 1.40
CA ASN A 183 -12.20 6.22 1.56
C ASN A 183 -12.52 6.63 3.01
N TYR A 184 -11.51 6.82 3.86
CA TYR A 184 -11.71 7.19 5.27
C TYR A 184 -12.61 8.42 5.44
N GLU A 185 -12.40 9.47 4.64
CA GLU A 185 -13.19 10.72 4.72
C GLU A 185 -14.68 10.47 4.43
N LYS A 186 -15.02 9.60 3.47
CA LYS A 186 -16.42 9.23 3.19
C LYS A 186 -17.00 8.34 4.30
N LYS A 187 -16.21 7.39 4.82
CA LYS A 187 -16.64 6.47 5.88
C LYS A 187 -16.91 7.18 7.20
N ILE A 188 -16.06 8.12 7.60
CA ILE A 188 -16.30 8.90 8.82
C ILE A 188 -17.57 9.76 8.69
N GLN A 189 -17.80 10.39 7.53
CA GLN A 189 -19.04 11.17 7.31
C GLN A 189 -20.29 10.30 7.40
N ASN A 190 -20.27 9.10 6.83
CA ASN A 190 -21.39 8.16 6.94
C ASN A 190 -21.65 7.77 8.41
N ILE A 191 -20.62 7.40 9.16
CA ILE A 191 -20.78 7.03 10.58
C ILE A 191 -21.30 8.21 11.42
N LEU A 192 -20.76 9.41 11.20
CA LEU A 192 -21.19 10.62 11.90
C LEU A 192 -22.62 11.03 11.53
N SER A 193 -23.16 10.55 10.42
CA SER A 193 -24.55 10.80 9.99
C SER A 193 -25.58 9.87 10.66
N GLU A 194 -25.16 8.95 11.53
CA GLU A 194 -26.05 8.00 12.24
C GLU A 194 -26.21 8.34 13.73
N PRO A 195 -27.23 9.13 14.14
CA PRO A 195 -27.32 9.64 15.51
C PRO A 195 -27.42 8.56 16.58
N LYS A 196 -28.16 7.47 16.30
CA LYS A 196 -28.34 6.35 17.24
C LYS A 196 -27.02 5.62 17.52
N LEU A 197 -26.15 5.51 16.52
CA LEU A 197 -24.84 4.89 16.67
C LEU A 197 -23.91 5.80 17.47
N ILE A 198 -23.87 7.09 17.14
CA ILE A 198 -23.05 8.07 17.86
C ILE A 198 -23.41 8.10 19.34
N HIS A 199 -24.70 8.15 19.68
CA HIS A 199 -25.15 8.16 21.07
C HIS A 199 -24.65 6.93 21.84
N LYS A 200 -24.78 5.72 21.27
CA LYS A 200 -24.25 4.49 21.90
C LYS A 200 -22.73 4.52 22.07
N LEU A 201 -22.00 5.07 21.10
CA LEU A 201 -20.54 5.18 21.19
C LEU A 201 -20.13 6.19 22.28
N GLU A 202 -20.89 7.25 22.48
CA GLU A 202 -20.70 8.24 23.55
C GLU A 202 -21.00 7.63 24.93
N GLU A 203 -22.09 6.86 25.07
CA GLU A 203 -22.40 6.13 26.30
C GLU A 203 -21.28 5.14 26.68
N ILE A 204 -20.75 4.40 25.70
CA ILE A 204 -19.62 3.49 25.93
C ILE A 204 -18.37 4.26 26.36
N ASN A 205 -18.16 5.47 25.83
CA ASN A 205 -16.97 6.29 26.08
C ASN A 205 -17.24 7.49 27.01
N SER A 206 -18.17 7.34 27.96
CA SER A 206 -18.68 8.42 28.82
C SER A 206 -17.57 9.17 29.55
N ASP A 207 -16.59 8.46 30.12
CA ASP A 207 -15.50 9.08 30.88
C ASP A 207 -14.59 9.93 29.98
N ASP A 208 -14.38 9.50 28.73
CA ASP A 208 -13.60 10.27 27.75
C ASP A 208 -14.38 11.51 27.28
N VAL A 209 -15.71 11.39 27.14
CA VAL A 209 -16.61 12.50 26.79
C VAL A 209 -16.60 13.55 27.88
N GLU A 210 -16.75 13.15 29.14
CA GLU A 210 -16.72 14.05 30.29
C GLU A 210 -15.37 14.78 30.39
N PHE A 211 -14.25 14.05 30.28
CA PHE A 211 -12.91 14.66 30.29
C PHE A 211 -12.71 15.63 29.12
N TYR A 212 -13.20 15.31 27.92
CA TYR A 212 -13.13 16.19 26.75
C TYR A 212 -13.92 17.48 26.95
N GLN A 213 -15.11 17.41 27.55
CA GLN A 213 -15.91 18.60 27.88
C GLN A 213 -15.24 19.46 28.96
N ALA A 214 -14.68 18.83 30.00
CA ALA A 214 -13.90 19.53 31.01
C ALA A 214 -12.68 20.24 30.40
N ALA A 215 -12.02 19.61 29.42
CA ALA A 215 -10.86 20.19 28.73
C ALA A 215 -11.25 21.38 27.85
N LEU A 216 -12.39 21.31 27.15
CA LEU A 216 -12.95 22.45 26.41
C LEU A 216 -13.25 23.63 27.34
N LYS A 217 -13.90 23.37 28.48
CA LYS A 217 -14.19 24.40 29.48
C LYS A 217 -12.92 25.03 30.05
N ASN A 218 -11.94 24.20 30.43
CA ASN A 218 -10.66 24.68 30.95
C ASN A 218 -9.93 25.55 29.91
N ARG A 219 -9.97 25.17 28.63
CA ARG A 219 -9.43 25.97 27.53
C ARG A 219 -10.12 27.32 27.39
N GLU A 220 -11.45 27.36 27.43
CA GLU A 220 -12.19 28.63 27.40
C GLU A 220 -11.80 29.55 28.56
N GLU A 221 -11.61 29.00 29.75
CA GLU A 221 -11.15 29.76 30.92
C GLU A 221 -9.73 30.32 30.73
N ARG A 222 -8.81 29.57 30.12
CA ARG A 222 -7.45 30.05 29.80
C ARG A 222 -7.49 31.20 28.79
N ILE A 223 -8.24 31.05 27.70
CA ILE A 223 -8.41 32.09 26.67
C ILE A 223 -9.06 33.36 27.26
N ASN A 224 -10.05 33.20 28.13
CA ASN A 224 -10.71 34.35 28.76
C ASN A 224 -9.82 35.06 29.79
N LYS A 225 -8.85 34.35 30.41
CA LYS A 225 -7.82 34.95 31.27
C LYS A 225 -6.80 35.75 30.45
N GLU A 226 -6.38 35.25 29.30
CA GLU A 226 -5.46 35.96 28.38
C GLU A 226 -6.07 37.25 27.83
N LYS A 227 -7.36 37.24 27.46
CA LYS A 227 -8.10 38.43 27.01
C LYS A 227 -8.25 39.53 28.08
N LYS A 228 -8.06 39.22 29.36
CA LYS A 228 -8.12 40.19 30.47
C LYS A 228 -6.76 40.85 30.80
N SER A 229 -5.68 40.44 30.13
CA SER A 229 -4.35 41.06 30.27
C SER A 229 -4.11 42.04 29.10
N PRO A 230 -3.80 43.33 29.36
CA PRO A 230 -3.77 44.34 28.30
C PRO A 230 -2.43 44.34 27.57
N LYS A 231 -2.37 43.86 26.31
CA LYS A 231 -1.34 44.31 25.34
C LYS A 231 -1.89 44.48 23.91
N LYS A 232 -1.65 45.71 23.43
CA LYS A 232 -1.69 46.34 22.10
C LYS A 232 -2.05 45.50 20.86
N ASN A 233 -3.13 45.96 20.23
CA ASN A 233 -3.47 46.03 18.80
C ASN A 233 -2.53 45.32 17.80
N ASP A 234 -3.10 44.36 17.07
CA ASP A 234 -2.93 44.33 15.62
C ASP A 234 -4.26 44.01 14.90
N LYS A 235 -4.54 44.85 13.89
CA LYS A 235 -5.79 44.86 13.12
C LYS A 235 -5.81 43.68 12.15
N ASN A 236 -6.41 42.55 12.53
CA ASN A 236 -7.00 41.60 11.58
C ASN A 236 -8.06 40.65 12.17
N ILE A 237 -8.48 40.86 13.42
CA ILE A 237 -9.50 40.03 14.10
C ILE A 237 -10.87 40.68 13.93
N ASN A 238 -11.45 40.63 12.73
CA ASN A 238 -12.90 40.89 12.58
C ASN A 238 -13.59 39.96 11.58
N ASN A 239 -12.86 39.15 10.81
CA ASN A 239 -13.48 38.25 9.83
C ASN A 239 -13.70 36.80 10.34
N CYS A 240 -13.08 36.43 11.47
CA CYS A 240 -13.19 35.09 12.06
C CYS A 240 -14.30 34.99 13.13
N SER A 241 -14.57 36.09 13.83
CA SER A 241 -15.65 36.19 14.83
C SER A 241 -17.02 35.93 14.20
N ASP A 242 -17.29 36.52 13.03
CA ASP A 242 -18.58 36.37 12.35
C ASP A 242 -18.84 34.96 11.80
N LYS A 243 -17.76 34.21 11.47
CA LYS A 243 -17.86 32.80 11.07
C LYS A 243 -18.14 31.89 12.27
N LEU A 244 -17.51 32.16 13.42
CA LEU A 244 -17.72 31.42 14.66
C LEU A 244 -19.13 31.65 15.23
N THR A 245 -19.65 32.88 15.16
CA THR A 245 -21.03 33.19 15.57
C THR A 245 -22.06 32.50 14.66
N LYS A 246 -21.80 32.42 13.34
CA LYS A 246 -22.65 31.67 12.40
C LYS A 246 -22.66 30.16 12.64
N ILE A 247 -21.52 29.58 13.01
CA ILE A 247 -21.40 28.15 13.34
C ILE A 247 -22.09 27.85 14.68
N ARG A 248 -21.88 28.69 15.68
CA ARG A 248 -22.55 28.59 16.99
C ARG A 248 -24.07 28.68 16.87
N HIS A 249 -24.57 29.63 16.08
CA HIS A 249 -26.01 29.79 15.88
C HIS A 249 -26.63 28.61 15.09
N LYS A 250 -25.90 28.03 14.11
CA LYS A 250 -26.31 26.80 13.42
C LYS A 250 -26.36 25.59 14.37
N LEU A 251 -25.39 25.46 15.28
CA LEU A 251 -25.34 24.38 16.27
C LEU A 251 -26.45 24.51 17.33
N GLU A 252 -26.73 25.72 17.81
CA GLU A 252 -27.82 25.98 18.76
C GLU A 252 -29.20 25.71 18.13
N THR A 253 -29.38 26.05 16.84
CA THR A 253 -30.62 25.77 16.09
C THR A 253 -30.81 24.28 15.80
N LEU A 254 -29.72 23.52 15.61
CA LEU A 254 -29.77 22.07 15.45
C LEU A 254 -30.15 21.38 16.77
N ASN A 255 -29.56 21.82 17.88
CA ASN A 255 -29.80 21.27 19.21
C ASN A 255 -31.20 21.57 19.74
N SER A 256 -31.78 22.73 19.42
CA SER A 256 -33.16 23.06 19.79
C SER A 256 -34.19 22.24 19.01
N ARG A 257 -33.96 22.01 17.72
CA ARG A 257 -34.78 21.11 16.89
C ARG A 257 -34.70 19.66 17.35
N LEU A 258 -33.53 19.19 17.76
CA LEU A 258 -33.33 17.85 18.33
C LEU A 258 -34.09 17.67 19.65
N LYS A 259 -34.03 18.67 20.56
CA LYS A 259 -34.80 18.64 21.81
C LYS A 259 -36.32 18.65 21.58
N GLN A 260 -36.82 19.48 20.65
CA GLN A 260 -38.25 19.50 20.32
C GLN A 260 -38.71 18.18 19.67
N THR A 261 -37.87 17.55 18.84
CA THR A 261 -38.20 16.26 18.21
C THR A 261 -38.18 15.11 19.23
N MET A 262 -37.31 15.16 20.25
CA MET A 262 -37.26 14.15 21.31
C MET A 262 -38.44 14.25 22.28
N VAL A 263 -38.88 15.46 22.63
CA VAL A 263 -40.08 15.66 23.48
C VAL A 263 -41.34 15.17 22.76
N LEU A 264 -41.46 15.40 21.44
CA LEU A 264 -42.58 14.90 20.63
C LEU A 264 -42.57 13.36 20.45
N LEU A 265 -41.42 12.71 20.63
CA LEU A 265 -41.30 11.24 20.56
C LEU A 265 -41.65 10.58 21.91
N GLU A 266 -41.33 11.22 23.03
CA GLU A 266 -41.65 10.73 24.38
C GLU A 266 -43.14 10.86 24.73
N GLU A 267 -43.85 11.86 24.18
CA GLU A 267 -45.30 12.02 24.38
C GLU A 267 -46.16 11.04 23.55
N SER A 268 -45.57 10.27 22.63
CA SER A 268 -46.29 9.33 21.76
C SER A 268 -46.31 7.88 22.23
N GLN A 269 -45.69 7.56 23.38
CA GLN A 269 -45.59 6.19 23.90
C GLN A 269 -46.10 6.05 25.33
N THR A 270 -47.34 6.49 25.58
CA THR A 270 -48.15 5.96 26.70
C THR A 270 -49.63 6.00 26.33
N GLN A 271 -50.17 4.90 25.75
CA GLN A 271 -51.50 4.41 26.09
C GLN A 271 -51.81 3.04 25.47
N ASP A 272 -52.32 2.19 26.36
CA ASP A 272 -53.26 1.09 26.22
C ASP A 272 -52.85 -0.31 25.76
N SER A 273 -53.32 -1.21 26.63
CA SER A 273 -53.19 -2.65 26.72
C SER A 273 -54.53 -3.33 26.40
N SER A 274 -54.45 -4.66 26.23
CA SER A 274 -55.52 -5.68 26.33
C SER A 274 -56.29 -6.08 25.06
N GLY A 275 -56.33 -7.39 24.82
CA GLY A 275 -57.18 -8.04 23.81
C GLY A 275 -56.69 -9.44 23.42
N GLN A 276 -57.46 -10.46 23.74
CA GLN A 276 -57.18 -11.90 23.67
C GLN A 276 -57.83 -12.56 22.42
N VAL A 277 -57.27 -13.71 21.98
CA VAL A 277 -57.91 -14.87 21.29
C VAL A 277 -58.23 -14.78 19.78
N SER A 278 -57.58 -15.62 18.95
CA SER A 278 -58.11 -16.86 18.28
C SER A 278 -57.31 -17.26 17.02
N GLU A 279 -57.05 -18.57 16.86
CA GLU A 279 -56.67 -19.25 15.60
C GLU A 279 -57.80 -19.16 14.56
N PRO A 280 -57.52 -19.32 13.25
CA PRO A 280 -57.82 -20.62 12.65
C PRO A 280 -56.96 -21.06 11.43
N GLU A 281 -56.90 -22.39 11.30
CA GLU A 281 -57.13 -23.25 10.12
C GLU A 281 -56.13 -23.37 8.95
N ILE A 282 -55.71 -24.62 8.81
CA ILE A 282 -55.13 -25.30 7.66
C ILE A 282 -56.24 -25.64 6.66
N GLN A 283 -56.03 -25.34 5.37
CA GLN A 283 -56.71 -26.03 4.28
C GLN A 283 -55.73 -26.47 3.19
N GLU A 284 -56.11 -27.58 2.58
CA GLU A 284 -55.32 -28.57 1.86
C GLU A 284 -55.55 -28.46 0.33
N VAL A 285 -54.70 -29.17 -0.43
CA VAL A 285 -54.90 -29.65 -1.82
C VAL A 285 -54.46 -28.74 -2.97
N SER A 286 -53.33 -29.10 -3.62
CA SER A 286 -53.42 -29.83 -4.89
C SER A 286 -52.08 -30.42 -5.35
N LYS A 287 -52.16 -31.72 -5.61
CA LYS A 287 -51.18 -32.57 -6.29
C LYS A 287 -51.16 -32.22 -7.78
N ASN A 288 -49.97 -32.06 -8.36
CA ASN A 288 -49.44 -32.89 -9.45
C ASN A 288 -48.31 -32.14 -10.17
N ASN A 289 -47.10 -32.68 -10.07
CA ASN A 289 -46.34 -33.09 -11.25
C ASN A 289 -45.21 -34.01 -10.78
N GLN A 290 -45.49 -35.30 -10.88
CA GLN A 290 -44.47 -36.34 -10.89
C GLN A 290 -43.57 -36.10 -12.10
N ASN A 291 -42.32 -35.71 -11.85
CA ASN A 291 -41.23 -36.09 -12.73
C ASN A 291 -40.38 -37.12 -11.98
N LYS A 292 -40.39 -38.34 -12.54
CA LYS A 292 -39.46 -39.41 -12.24
C LYS A 292 -38.04 -38.85 -12.16
N ILE A 293 -37.38 -39.05 -11.02
CA ILE A 293 -35.92 -39.02 -10.96
C ILE A 293 -35.49 -40.47 -10.98
N ASP A 294 -34.81 -40.81 -12.07
CA ASP A 294 -34.31 -42.14 -12.37
C ASP A 294 -33.39 -42.68 -11.27
N GLY A 295 -33.61 -43.94 -10.92
CA GLY A 295 -32.82 -44.72 -9.99
C GLY A 295 -31.52 -45.23 -10.62
N GLU A 296 -30.58 -44.34 -10.96
CA GLU A 296 -29.20 -44.70 -11.37
C GLU A 296 -28.10 -44.08 -10.48
N ASN A 297 -28.45 -43.32 -9.43
CA ASN A 297 -27.47 -42.53 -8.65
C ASN A 297 -26.66 -43.30 -7.59
N ASP A 298 -26.87 -44.60 -7.39
CA ASP A 298 -26.20 -45.36 -6.32
C ASP A 298 -24.70 -45.65 -6.61
N SER A 299 -24.25 -45.52 -7.86
CA SER A 299 -22.85 -45.81 -8.24
C SER A 299 -21.85 -44.70 -7.85
N ARG A 300 -22.31 -43.49 -7.52
CA ARG A 300 -21.47 -42.30 -7.25
C ARG A 300 -21.52 -41.81 -5.81
N LEU A 301 -22.01 -42.64 -4.90
CA LEU A 301 -22.06 -42.38 -3.46
C LEU A 301 -21.39 -43.54 -2.73
N PHE A 302 -20.43 -43.25 -1.86
CA PHE A 302 -19.79 -44.27 -1.01
C PHE A 302 -20.18 -44.06 0.44
N GLN A 303 -20.71 -45.08 1.11
CA GLN A 303 -21.22 -44.94 2.48
C GLN A 303 -20.24 -45.54 3.49
N ILE A 304 -20.05 -44.85 4.61
CA ILE A 304 -19.27 -45.31 5.75
C ILE A 304 -20.14 -45.19 7.00
N GLN A 305 -20.32 -46.30 7.71
CA GLN A 305 -20.97 -46.32 9.02
C GLN A 305 -19.94 -46.01 10.12
N ASN A 306 -20.33 -45.22 11.12
CA ASN A 306 -19.46 -44.76 12.21
C ASN A 306 -18.16 -44.12 11.68
N ALA A 307 -18.31 -43.26 10.68
CA ALA A 307 -17.18 -42.66 10.00
C ALA A 307 -16.47 -41.66 10.91
N ILE A 308 -15.16 -41.84 11.05
CA ILE A 308 -14.30 -40.89 11.75
C ILE A 308 -13.75 -39.90 10.74
N VAL A 309 -13.98 -38.61 10.97
CA VAL A 309 -13.42 -37.52 10.17
C VAL A 309 -12.44 -36.74 11.02
N GLU A 310 -11.24 -36.53 10.50
CA GLU A 310 -10.20 -35.74 11.14
C GLU A 310 -9.92 -34.47 10.34
N ARG A 311 -9.42 -33.44 11.01
CA ARG A 311 -8.89 -32.25 10.33
C ARG A 311 -7.73 -32.61 9.40
N PHE A 312 -7.60 -31.88 8.31
CA PHE A 312 -6.45 -31.98 7.42
C PHE A 312 -5.23 -31.26 7.98
N GLN A 313 -4.05 -31.82 7.73
CA GLN A 313 -2.74 -31.23 8.00
C GLN A 313 -1.80 -31.47 6.85
N ILE A 314 -0.80 -30.59 6.73
CA ILE A 314 0.27 -30.77 5.75
C ILE A 314 1.21 -31.87 6.28
N PHE A 315 1.31 -32.99 5.56
CA PHE A 315 2.09 -34.16 6.00
C PHE A 315 3.55 -34.09 5.52
N ARG A 316 3.76 -33.90 4.21
CA ARG A 316 5.08 -33.76 3.57
C ARG A 316 4.98 -32.83 2.35
N GLY A 317 5.90 -31.88 2.22
CA GLY A 317 5.85 -30.90 1.14
C GLY A 317 4.61 -30.00 1.22
N ARG A 318 4.16 -29.42 0.10
CA ARG A 318 3.07 -28.43 0.08
C ARG A 318 1.68 -28.97 -0.28
N PHE A 319 1.58 -30.23 -0.69
CA PHE A 319 0.39 -30.75 -1.37
C PHE A 319 -0.01 -32.17 -0.98
N GLU A 320 0.65 -32.77 0.02
CA GLU A 320 0.20 -34.04 0.61
C GLU A 320 -0.43 -33.77 1.97
N PHE A 321 -1.68 -34.20 2.12
CA PHE A 321 -2.48 -33.96 3.31
C PHE A 321 -2.66 -35.24 4.13
N ALA A 322 -2.59 -35.11 5.44
CA ALA A 322 -2.99 -36.12 6.40
C ALA A 322 -4.29 -35.68 7.08
N GLY A 323 -5.33 -36.51 7.06
CA GLY A 323 -6.64 -36.21 7.65
C GLY A 323 -7.79 -36.55 6.72
N GLY A 324 -8.96 -35.97 6.96
CA GLY A 324 -10.20 -36.32 6.29
C GLY A 324 -10.86 -37.56 6.90
N PRO A 325 -11.82 -38.18 6.18
CA PRO A 325 -12.44 -39.42 6.60
C PRO A 325 -11.43 -40.57 6.65
N ILE A 326 -11.50 -41.39 7.68
CA ILE A 326 -10.76 -42.65 7.74
C ILE A 326 -11.48 -43.64 6.82
N PHE A 327 -10.89 -43.89 5.65
CA PHE A 327 -11.49 -44.76 4.65
C PHE A 327 -11.23 -46.25 4.94
N PRO A 328 -12.18 -47.14 4.59
CA PRO A 328 -11.92 -48.58 4.60
C PRO A 328 -10.91 -48.96 3.49
N ASN A 329 -10.25 -50.11 3.66
CA ASN A 329 -9.18 -50.57 2.75
C ASN A 329 -9.63 -50.73 1.29
N ASN A 330 -10.92 -50.89 1.02
CA ASN A 330 -11.51 -51.15 -0.30
C ASN A 330 -12.16 -49.92 -0.96
N ILE A 331 -11.90 -48.70 -0.47
CA ILE A 331 -12.52 -47.50 -1.06
C ILE A 331 -12.13 -47.30 -2.53
N PRO A 332 -13.08 -47.11 -3.47
CA PRO A 332 -12.76 -46.73 -4.83
C PRO A 332 -12.08 -45.35 -4.88
N GLY A 333 -11.04 -45.23 -5.69
CA GLY A 333 -10.22 -44.02 -5.77
C GLY A 333 -10.98 -42.74 -6.12
N VAL A 334 -12.11 -42.84 -6.83
CA VAL A 334 -12.96 -41.70 -7.22
C VAL A 334 -13.57 -40.94 -6.05
N PHE A 335 -13.68 -41.58 -4.88
CA PHE A 335 -14.23 -40.98 -3.68
C PHE A 335 -13.17 -40.27 -2.83
N ARG A 336 -11.89 -40.60 -3.03
CA ARG A 336 -10.76 -40.00 -2.31
C ARG A 336 -10.48 -38.56 -2.76
N HIS A 337 -9.68 -37.82 -1.98
CA HIS A 337 -9.25 -36.48 -2.40
C HIS A 337 -8.13 -36.60 -3.44
N ARG A 338 -8.41 -36.17 -4.67
CA ARG A 338 -7.45 -36.25 -5.79
C ARG A 338 -7.20 -34.89 -6.42
N ARG A 339 -6.03 -34.77 -7.04
CA ARG A 339 -5.67 -33.69 -7.96
C ARG A 339 -5.00 -34.29 -9.19
N GLY A 340 -4.95 -33.55 -10.29
CA GLY A 340 -4.11 -33.90 -11.44
C GLY A 340 -2.62 -33.80 -11.09
N ASP A 341 -1.81 -34.71 -11.64
CA ASP A 341 -0.36 -34.59 -11.67
C ASP A 341 0.12 -33.74 -12.88
N SER A 342 1.43 -33.61 -13.05
CA SER A 342 2.01 -32.85 -14.16
C SER A 342 1.70 -33.42 -15.55
N GLY A 343 1.20 -34.65 -15.65
CA GLY A 343 0.73 -35.28 -16.88
C GLY A 343 -0.80 -35.33 -16.99
N GLY A 344 -1.53 -34.63 -16.12
CA GLY A 344 -3.00 -34.63 -16.10
C GLY A 344 -3.62 -35.93 -15.58
N ARG A 345 -2.86 -36.79 -14.89
CA ARG A 345 -3.38 -38.04 -14.32
C ARG A 345 -3.86 -37.83 -12.89
N PRO A 346 -4.97 -38.47 -12.46
CA PRO A 346 -5.43 -38.36 -11.08
C PRO A 346 -4.42 -38.92 -10.08
N LYS A 347 -4.08 -38.14 -9.07
CA LYS A 347 -3.19 -38.48 -7.96
C LYS A 347 -3.88 -38.22 -6.63
N TYR A 348 -3.85 -39.20 -5.74
CA TYR A 348 -4.32 -39.06 -4.36
C TYR A 348 -3.44 -38.08 -3.59
N VAL A 349 -4.07 -37.08 -2.99
CA VAL A 349 -3.39 -36.08 -2.15
C VAL A 349 -3.68 -36.28 -0.67
N ASP A 350 -4.70 -37.09 -0.35
CA ASP A 350 -4.92 -37.62 0.98
C ASP A 350 -4.02 -38.85 1.22
N LYS A 351 -3.29 -38.90 2.33
CA LYS A 351 -2.55 -40.09 2.75
C LYS A 351 -3.40 -40.91 3.72
N ASN A 352 -3.60 -42.18 3.40
CA ASN A 352 -4.26 -43.15 4.29
C ASN A 352 -3.39 -43.36 5.54
N PHE A 353 -3.90 -43.03 6.71
CA PHE A 353 -3.35 -43.49 7.98
C PHE A 353 -4.35 -44.47 8.59
N GLN A 354 -4.00 -45.75 8.61
CA GLN A 354 -4.48 -46.60 9.69
C GLN A 354 -3.98 -45.93 10.98
N SER A 355 -4.89 -45.57 11.89
CA SER A 355 -4.48 -44.99 13.16
C SER A 355 -3.58 -46.00 13.86
N ALA A 356 -2.27 -45.75 13.89
CA ALA A 356 -1.40 -46.42 14.82
C ALA A 356 -1.95 -46.08 16.22
N ASN A 357 -2.53 -47.08 16.88
CA ASN A 357 -3.28 -47.06 18.14
C ASN A 357 -4.78 -46.72 18.00
N THR A 358 -5.56 -47.68 17.51
CA THR A 358 -6.92 -47.94 18.01
C THR A 358 -6.82 -48.35 19.49
N ASN A 359 -6.63 -47.38 20.38
CA ASN A 359 -7.29 -47.48 21.67
C ASN A 359 -8.67 -46.87 21.46
N ASP A 360 -9.66 -47.74 21.25
CA ASP A 360 -11.10 -47.40 21.17
C ASP A 360 -11.66 -46.82 22.49
N SER A 361 -10.80 -46.44 23.43
CA SER A 361 -11.17 -45.86 24.70
C SER A 361 -11.07 -44.33 24.66
N GLN A 362 -12.24 -43.69 24.64
CA GLN A 362 -12.51 -42.24 24.76
C GLN A 362 -12.53 -41.44 23.45
N ILE A 363 -13.50 -41.73 22.58
CA ILE A 363 -14.14 -40.62 21.84
C ILE A 363 -15.09 -39.95 22.82
N ASP A 364 -14.93 -38.65 23.01
CA ASP A 364 -15.87 -37.82 23.76
C ASP A 364 -17.26 -37.90 23.08
N ASN A 365 -18.27 -38.38 23.81
CA ASN A 365 -19.66 -38.48 23.31
C ASN A 365 -20.20 -37.15 22.78
N SER A 366 -19.63 -36.00 23.20
CA SER A 366 -19.98 -34.68 22.68
C SER A 366 -19.60 -34.45 21.21
N LYS A 367 -18.76 -35.32 20.61
CA LYS A 367 -18.29 -35.24 19.22
C LYS A 367 -18.83 -36.39 18.34
N TYR A 368 -19.90 -37.04 18.78
CA TYR A 368 -20.66 -38.00 18.00
C TYR A 368 -21.89 -37.35 17.37
N TYR A 369 -22.03 -37.48 16.05
CA TYR A 369 -23.11 -36.91 15.25
C TYR A 369 -24.04 -38.02 14.77
N HIS A 370 -25.24 -38.07 15.35
CA HIS A 370 -26.31 -38.99 14.94
C HIS A 370 -26.94 -38.59 13.62
N GLY A 371 -27.40 -39.58 12.84
CA GLY A 371 -28.08 -39.37 11.55
C GLY A 371 -27.18 -39.54 10.32
N ARG A 372 -27.63 -38.97 9.20
CA ARG A 372 -27.03 -39.16 7.87
C ARG A 372 -26.41 -37.86 7.35
N TYR A 373 -25.11 -37.90 7.11
CA TYR A 373 -24.32 -36.75 6.69
C TYR A 373 -23.68 -36.97 5.32
N ILE A 374 -23.38 -35.88 4.63
CA ILE A 374 -22.65 -35.92 3.38
C ILE A 374 -21.26 -35.29 3.54
N TYR A 375 -20.23 -35.88 2.94
CA TYR A 375 -18.88 -35.34 3.00
C TYR A 375 -18.67 -34.28 1.92
N GLY A 376 -18.50 -33.03 2.35
CA GLY A 376 -18.23 -31.87 1.51
C GLY A 376 -16.76 -31.72 1.10
N GLY A 377 -15.84 -32.50 1.67
CA GLY A 377 -14.44 -32.52 1.24
C GLY A 377 -13.48 -31.68 2.09
N PHE A 378 -12.31 -31.46 1.50
CA PHE A 378 -11.24 -30.62 2.04
C PHE A 378 -11.67 -29.15 2.07
N PHE A 379 -11.40 -28.44 3.18
CA PHE A 379 -11.73 -27.02 3.33
C PHE A 379 -10.56 -26.22 3.93
N ASN A 380 -10.07 -25.19 3.24
CA ASN A 380 -8.98 -24.33 3.73
C ASN A 380 -9.33 -22.84 3.75
N GLY A 381 -10.59 -22.47 3.46
CA GLY A 381 -11.08 -21.10 3.42
C GLY A 381 -10.49 -20.21 2.30
N HIS A 382 -9.58 -20.72 1.46
CA HIS A 382 -9.04 -19.95 0.35
C HIS A 382 -9.97 -20.04 -0.86
N PHE A 383 -10.42 -18.89 -1.38
CA PHE A 383 -11.41 -18.77 -2.47
C PHE A 383 -11.25 -19.80 -3.58
N GLY A 384 -10.09 -19.83 -4.24
CA GLY A 384 -9.87 -20.74 -5.37
C GLY A 384 -9.86 -22.23 -4.99
N HIS A 385 -9.43 -22.58 -3.77
CA HIS A 385 -9.41 -23.97 -3.33
C HIS A 385 -10.81 -24.45 -2.96
N VAL A 386 -11.62 -23.60 -2.32
CA VAL A 386 -13.01 -23.93 -2.00
C VAL A 386 -13.82 -24.15 -3.28
N LEU A 387 -13.67 -23.25 -4.27
CA LEU A 387 -14.40 -23.36 -5.53
C LEU A 387 -13.93 -24.52 -6.41
N THR A 388 -12.69 -24.99 -6.30
CA THR A 388 -12.16 -26.10 -7.14
C THR A 388 -12.08 -27.45 -6.44
N GLU A 389 -12.25 -27.49 -5.11
CA GLU A 389 -12.02 -28.72 -4.33
C GLU A 389 -13.12 -29.03 -3.29
N SER A 390 -13.92 -28.05 -2.85
CA SER A 390 -14.94 -28.26 -1.82
C SER A 390 -16.36 -28.35 -2.39
N ILE A 391 -16.75 -27.44 -3.28
CA ILE A 391 -18.16 -27.35 -3.70
C ILE A 391 -18.63 -28.52 -4.58
N HIS A 392 -17.71 -29.24 -5.23
CA HIS A 392 -18.04 -30.25 -6.23
C HIS A 392 -18.55 -31.58 -5.69
N ARG A 393 -18.70 -31.72 -4.37
CA ARG A 393 -19.38 -32.86 -3.74
C ARG A 393 -20.79 -32.51 -3.28
N LEU A 394 -21.14 -31.23 -3.25
CA LEU A 394 -22.38 -30.74 -2.66
C LEU A 394 -23.61 -31.00 -3.54
N TRP A 395 -23.41 -31.46 -4.79
CA TRP A 395 -24.50 -31.81 -5.70
C TRP A 395 -25.42 -32.91 -5.19
N ALA A 396 -24.91 -33.77 -4.30
CA ALA A 396 -25.66 -34.87 -3.72
C ALA A 396 -26.41 -34.48 -2.44
N PHE A 397 -26.25 -33.24 -1.94
CA PHE A 397 -26.94 -32.80 -0.73
C PHE A 397 -28.40 -32.45 -1.00
N ASN A 398 -29.29 -32.91 -0.11
CA ASN A 398 -30.68 -32.51 -0.03
C ASN A 398 -31.13 -32.59 1.43
N SER A 399 -31.79 -31.54 1.93
CA SER A 399 -32.14 -31.38 3.35
C SER A 399 -33.18 -32.40 3.85
N SER A 400 -33.95 -33.03 2.96
CA SER A 400 -34.90 -34.08 3.33
C SER A 400 -34.24 -35.45 3.53
N THR A 401 -32.97 -35.62 3.12
CA THR A 401 -32.26 -36.91 3.18
C THR A 401 -31.04 -36.86 4.09
N TYR A 402 -30.42 -35.69 4.24
CA TYR A 402 -29.19 -35.51 5.00
C TYR A 402 -29.33 -34.45 6.09
N ASP A 403 -28.83 -34.77 7.27
CA ASP A 403 -28.83 -33.92 8.45
C ASP A 403 -27.82 -32.77 8.36
N GLY A 404 -26.73 -32.96 7.60
CA GLY A 404 -25.71 -31.94 7.39
C GLY A 404 -24.61 -32.31 6.40
N ILE A 405 -23.71 -31.36 6.16
CA ILE A 405 -22.56 -31.44 5.27
C ILE A 405 -21.29 -31.32 6.12
N VAL A 406 -20.35 -32.26 5.95
CA VAL A 406 -19.13 -32.35 6.75
C VAL A 406 -17.93 -31.90 5.93
N PHE A 407 -17.25 -30.85 6.37
CA PHE A 407 -16.00 -30.35 5.80
C PHE A 407 -14.84 -30.65 6.74
N ALA A 408 -13.75 -31.21 6.21
CA ALA A 408 -12.52 -31.41 6.96
C ALA A 408 -11.61 -30.17 6.80
N VAL A 409 -11.37 -29.46 7.91
CA VAL A 409 -10.63 -28.19 7.88
C VAL A 409 -9.12 -28.43 7.80
N LEU A 410 -8.42 -27.71 6.92
CA LEU A 410 -6.95 -27.68 6.90
C LEU A 410 -6.42 -26.80 8.02
N SER A 411 -5.55 -27.36 8.86
CA SER A 411 -4.85 -26.63 9.92
C SER A 411 -3.33 -26.84 9.84
N PRO A 412 -2.52 -25.77 10.04
CA PRO A 412 -1.08 -25.89 10.17
C PRO A 412 -0.63 -26.37 11.57
N ARG A 413 -1.53 -26.47 12.56
CA ARG A 413 -1.16 -26.84 13.94
C ARG A 413 -1.16 -28.38 14.16
N PRO A 414 -0.19 -28.97 14.88
CA PRO A 414 -0.10 -30.43 15.12
C PRO A 414 -1.34 -31.02 15.81
N ARG A 415 -1.73 -32.28 15.50
CA ARG A 415 -3.02 -32.89 15.90
C ARG A 415 -3.28 -32.92 17.42
N ARG A 416 -2.21 -32.86 18.21
CA ARG A 416 -2.28 -32.89 19.68
C ARG A 416 -2.82 -31.59 20.30
N VAL A 417 -3.04 -30.54 19.51
CA VAL A 417 -3.58 -29.25 19.95
C VAL A 417 -5.03 -29.12 19.50
N SER A 418 -5.95 -29.10 20.47
CA SER A 418 -7.38 -28.80 20.26
C SER A 418 -7.55 -27.40 19.68
N LEU A 419 -8.49 -27.24 18.73
CA LEU A 419 -8.78 -25.96 18.08
C LEU A 419 -10.19 -25.48 18.43
N PRO A 420 -10.42 -24.15 18.50
CA PRO A 420 -11.77 -23.63 18.56
C PRO A 420 -12.57 -24.03 17.32
N THR A 421 -13.89 -23.88 17.40
CA THR A 421 -14.79 -24.05 16.26
C THR A 421 -14.32 -23.18 15.09
N TYR A 422 -14.25 -23.77 13.90
CA TYR A 422 -13.82 -23.05 12.70
C TYR A 422 -15.00 -22.27 12.10
N THR A 423 -14.82 -20.96 11.94
CA THR A 423 -15.77 -20.10 11.22
C THR A 423 -15.32 -19.95 9.77
N PRO A 424 -16.13 -20.35 8.77
CA PRO A 424 -15.80 -20.16 7.36
C PRO A 424 -15.82 -18.67 6.99
N PRO A 425 -15.14 -18.27 5.90
CA PRO A 425 -15.24 -16.91 5.38
C PRO A 425 -16.67 -16.54 4.99
N GLN A 426 -17.12 -15.32 5.28
CA GLN A 426 -18.49 -14.84 5.01
C GLN A 426 -18.92 -14.97 3.54
N TRP A 427 -17.99 -14.84 2.59
CA TRP A 427 -18.31 -15.02 1.17
C TRP A 427 -18.71 -16.47 0.84
N PHE A 428 -18.31 -17.46 1.65
CA PHE A 428 -18.69 -18.85 1.45
C PHE A 428 -20.18 -19.07 1.75
N ASP A 429 -20.75 -18.34 2.71
CA ASP A 429 -22.20 -18.40 2.96
C ASP A 429 -22.99 -17.99 1.71
N GLN A 430 -22.51 -16.98 0.98
CA GLN A 430 -23.12 -16.56 -0.29
C GLN A 430 -22.99 -17.63 -1.39
N VAL A 431 -21.91 -18.43 -1.39
CA VAL A 431 -21.78 -19.59 -2.28
C VAL A 431 -22.86 -20.62 -1.95
N LEU A 432 -23.05 -20.92 -0.67
CA LEU A 432 -24.08 -21.86 -0.22
C LEU A 432 -25.48 -21.37 -0.57
N ASP A 433 -25.78 -20.07 -0.41
CA ASP A 433 -27.06 -19.47 -0.80
C ASP A 433 -27.34 -19.63 -2.31
N VAL A 434 -26.32 -19.39 -3.15
CA VAL A 434 -26.40 -19.64 -4.59
C VAL A 434 -26.67 -21.11 -4.89
N MET A 435 -26.03 -22.03 -4.18
CA MET A 435 -26.24 -23.47 -4.32
C MET A 435 -27.54 -23.97 -3.66
N GLY A 436 -28.26 -23.12 -2.92
CA GLY A 436 -29.49 -23.48 -2.22
C GLY A 436 -29.24 -24.34 -0.96
N ILE A 437 -28.08 -24.18 -0.33
CA ILE A 437 -27.65 -24.97 0.83
C ILE A 437 -27.72 -24.09 2.08
N PRO A 438 -28.46 -24.49 3.14
CA PRO A 438 -28.48 -23.74 4.38
C PRO A 438 -27.12 -23.82 5.11
N GLY A 439 -26.47 -22.68 5.36
CA GLY A 439 -25.17 -22.64 6.06
C GLY A 439 -25.18 -23.31 7.43
N ALA A 440 -26.31 -23.28 8.15
CA ALA A 440 -26.49 -23.97 9.43
C ALA A 440 -26.37 -25.51 9.35
N LYS A 441 -26.45 -26.09 8.15
CA LYS A 441 -26.25 -27.53 7.91
C LYS A 441 -24.78 -27.90 7.72
N CYS A 442 -23.86 -26.94 7.65
CA CYS A 442 -22.43 -27.19 7.48
C CYS A 442 -21.71 -27.41 8.81
N ILE A 443 -20.94 -28.49 8.88
CA ILE A 443 -20.12 -28.88 10.03
C ILE A 443 -18.65 -28.82 9.60
N PHE A 444 -17.88 -27.96 10.28
CA PHE A 444 -16.45 -27.78 10.01
C PHE A 444 -15.62 -28.52 11.06
N VAL A 445 -15.10 -29.70 10.69
CA VAL A 445 -14.31 -30.54 11.58
C VAL A 445 -12.91 -29.97 11.73
N SER A 446 -12.68 -29.26 12.85
CA SER A 446 -11.39 -28.64 13.21
C SER A 446 -10.49 -29.52 14.09
N ASP A 447 -11.01 -30.63 14.62
CA ASP A 447 -10.27 -31.63 15.41
C ASP A 447 -10.53 -33.05 14.90
N ARG A 448 -11.51 -33.75 15.49
CA ARG A 448 -11.96 -35.09 15.15
C ARG A 448 -13.46 -35.19 15.48
N GLY A 449 -14.25 -35.78 14.60
CA GLY A 449 -15.67 -36.05 14.82
C GLY A 449 -16.04 -37.43 14.30
N MET A 450 -17.03 -38.07 14.93
CA MET A 450 -17.57 -39.36 14.49
C MET A 450 -19.01 -39.18 14.01
N PHE A 451 -19.34 -39.76 12.87
CA PHE A 451 -20.62 -39.59 12.19
C PHE A 451 -21.27 -40.96 11.94
N GLU A 452 -22.50 -41.14 12.40
CA GLU A 452 -23.23 -42.42 12.35
C GLU A 452 -23.32 -42.98 10.92
N HIS A 453 -23.75 -42.15 9.96
CA HIS A 453 -23.73 -42.47 8.54
C HIS A 453 -23.11 -41.32 7.75
N LEU A 454 -21.91 -41.52 7.19
CA LEU A 454 -21.26 -40.55 6.29
C LEU A 454 -21.28 -41.05 4.84
N VAL A 455 -21.91 -40.29 3.96
CA VAL A 455 -21.92 -40.53 2.52
C VAL A 455 -20.87 -39.65 1.85
N ILE A 456 -20.01 -40.23 1.04
CA ILE A 456 -18.95 -39.56 0.29
C ILE A 456 -19.33 -39.55 -1.19
N PRO A 457 -19.76 -38.40 -1.74
CA PRO A 457 -20.05 -38.28 -3.16
C PRO A 457 -18.78 -38.25 -3.99
N GLU A 458 -18.83 -38.79 -5.20
CA GLU A 458 -17.80 -38.50 -6.20
C GLU A 458 -17.77 -36.99 -6.49
N ALA A 459 -16.58 -36.40 -6.54
CA ALA A 459 -16.42 -34.99 -6.91
C ALA A 459 -16.70 -34.80 -8.41
N GLY A 460 -17.57 -33.83 -8.75
CA GLY A 460 -17.94 -33.50 -10.12
C GLY A 460 -16.89 -32.73 -10.94
N SER A 461 -15.96 -32.06 -10.25
CA SER A 461 -14.76 -31.44 -10.81
C SER A 461 -13.62 -31.61 -9.81
N GLU A 462 -12.39 -31.71 -10.30
CA GLU A 462 -11.19 -31.95 -9.49
C GLU A 462 -10.07 -30.99 -9.92
N LEU A 463 -9.38 -30.37 -8.95
CA LEU A 463 -8.29 -29.43 -9.24
C LEU A 463 -7.21 -30.09 -10.12
N LEU A 464 -6.83 -29.43 -11.22
CA LEU A 464 -5.92 -29.89 -12.29
C LEU A 464 -6.49 -30.97 -13.24
N LEU A 465 -7.72 -31.44 -13.04
CA LEU A 465 -8.41 -32.38 -13.94
C LEU A 465 -9.64 -31.75 -14.60
N GLY A 466 -10.25 -30.75 -13.95
CA GLY A 466 -11.42 -30.05 -14.43
C GLY A 466 -12.72 -30.82 -14.21
N ILE A 467 -13.75 -30.38 -14.92
CA ILE A 467 -15.12 -30.90 -14.86
C ILE A 467 -15.26 -32.29 -15.49
N LYS A 468 -16.09 -33.14 -14.88
CA LYS A 468 -16.51 -34.42 -15.45
C LYS A 468 -17.82 -34.26 -16.21
N GLU A 469 -17.96 -34.96 -17.33
CA GLU A 469 -19.13 -34.84 -18.21
C GLU A 469 -20.46 -35.15 -17.49
N TRP A 470 -20.49 -36.16 -16.61
CA TRP A 470 -21.69 -36.51 -15.84
C TRP A 470 -22.16 -35.40 -14.88
N TYR A 471 -21.29 -34.43 -14.55
CA TYR A 471 -21.58 -33.34 -13.63
C TYR A 471 -22.26 -32.16 -14.30
N ARG A 472 -22.17 -32.04 -15.64
CA ARG A 472 -22.71 -30.91 -16.41
C ARG A 472 -24.19 -30.65 -16.19
N PRO A 473 -25.10 -31.66 -16.16
CA PRO A 473 -26.52 -31.40 -15.94
C PRO A 473 -26.81 -30.75 -14.58
N TYR A 474 -25.99 -31.02 -13.56
CA TYR A 474 -26.09 -30.32 -12.28
C TYR A 474 -25.69 -28.85 -12.39
N LEU A 475 -24.59 -28.56 -13.10
CA LEU A 475 -24.16 -27.18 -13.33
C LEU A 475 -25.12 -26.39 -14.23
N GLU A 476 -25.82 -27.04 -15.16
CA GLU A 476 -26.86 -26.39 -15.98
C GLU A 476 -27.99 -25.85 -15.10
N ARG A 477 -28.53 -26.70 -14.21
CA ARG A 477 -29.55 -26.27 -13.24
C ARG A 477 -29.04 -25.19 -12.29
N LEU A 478 -27.78 -25.30 -11.85
CA LEU A 478 -27.15 -24.28 -11.01
C LEU A 478 -27.00 -22.95 -11.77
N GLN A 479 -26.60 -23.00 -13.03
CA GLN A 479 -26.48 -21.84 -13.90
C GLN A 479 -27.84 -21.18 -14.17
N GLU A 480 -28.91 -21.94 -14.41
CA GLU A 480 -30.28 -21.41 -14.51
C GLU A 480 -30.69 -20.68 -13.22
N ARG A 481 -30.41 -21.29 -12.06
CA ARG A 481 -30.64 -20.63 -10.77
C ARG A 481 -29.85 -19.34 -10.63
N ILE A 482 -28.57 -19.32 -11.04
CA ILE A 482 -27.75 -18.10 -11.04
C ILE A 482 -28.36 -17.03 -11.96
N LEU A 483 -28.82 -17.40 -13.16
CA LEU A 483 -29.47 -16.47 -14.09
C LEU A 483 -30.74 -15.86 -13.49
N ASN A 484 -31.51 -16.63 -12.72
CA ASN A 484 -32.70 -16.16 -12.00
C ASN A 484 -32.33 -15.23 -10.84
N LEU A 485 -31.41 -15.65 -9.97
CA LEU A 485 -30.96 -14.85 -8.80
C LEU A 485 -30.35 -13.52 -9.22
N THR A 486 -29.67 -13.49 -10.36
CA THR A 486 -29.02 -12.28 -10.89
C THR A 486 -29.92 -11.46 -11.82
N HIS A 487 -31.15 -11.89 -12.14
CA HIS A 487 -32.01 -11.26 -13.15
C HIS A 487 -32.09 -9.73 -13.03
N ASN A 488 -32.32 -9.20 -11.82
CA ASN A 488 -32.42 -7.75 -11.60
C ASN A 488 -31.07 -7.02 -11.72
N LEU A 489 -29.97 -7.65 -11.30
CA LEU A 489 -28.62 -7.08 -11.40
C LEU A 489 -28.13 -6.98 -12.85
N ARG A 490 -28.67 -7.83 -13.72
CA ARG A 490 -28.26 -7.96 -15.12
C ARG A 490 -28.98 -7.02 -16.09
N LYS A 491 -30.04 -6.32 -15.67
CA LYS A 491 -30.91 -5.52 -16.57
C LYS A 491 -30.18 -4.48 -17.43
N ASN A 492 -29.09 -3.91 -16.91
CA ASN A 492 -28.32 -2.86 -17.59
C ASN A 492 -26.92 -3.34 -18.03
N LEU A 493 -26.66 -4.65 -18.00
CA LEU A 493 -25.35 -5.23 -18.28
C LEU A 493 -25.42 -5.99 -19.61
N THR A 494 -25.01 -5.35 -20.70
CA THR A 494 -24.97 -5.95 -22.04
C THR A 494 -23.58 -5.82 -22.65
N ASP A 495 -23.13 -6.88 -23.33
CA ASP A 495 -21.88 -6.92 -24.12
C ASP A 495 -20.61 -6.48 -23.36
N LEU A 496 -20.52 -6.86 -22.09
CA LEU A 496 -19.40 -6.45 -21.24
C LEU A 496 -18.08 -7.07 -21.70
N LYS A 497 -16.99 -6.33 -21.49
CA LYS A 497 -15.62 -6.83 -21.53
C LYS A 497 -15.01 -6.69 -20.14
N LEU A 498 -14.45 -7.75 -19.58
CA LEU A 498 -13.85 -7.73 -18.24
C LEU A 498 -12.35 -7.96 -18.30
N PHE A 499 -11.63 -7.16 -17.53
CA PHE A 499 -10.23 -7.40 -17.20
C PHE A 499 -10.12 -7.81 -15.73
N LEU A 500 -9.75 -9.07 -15.47
CA LEU A 500 -9.53 -9.61 -14.14
C LEU A 500 -8.03 -9.55 -13.80
N GLY A 501 -7.57 -8.34 -13.45
CA GLY A 501 -6.19 -8.05 -13.07
C GLY A 501 -5.86 -8.39 -11.62
N ARG A 502 -4.58 -8.20 -11.26
CA ARG A 502 -4.00 -8.44 -9.93
C ARG A 502 -3.15 -7.25 -9.43
N SER A 503 -3.16 -6.13 -10.14
CA SER A 503 -2.39 -4.91 -9.88
C SER A 503 -2.65 -4.31 -8.50
N HIS A 504 -3.84 -4.55 -7.95
CA HIS A 504 -4.29 -4.10 -6.62
C HIS A 504 -3.84 -5.00 -5.47
N ILE A 505 -3.32 -6.21 -5.75
CA ILE A 505 -2.77 -7.15 -4.76
C ILE A 505 -1.31 -7.50 -5.08
N PRO A 506 -0.41 -6.50 -5.12
CA PRO A 506 0.93 -6.64 -5.66
C PRO A 506 1.76 -7.72 -4.98
N LEU A 507 1.55 -7.96 -3.67
CA LEU A 507 2.30 -8.94 -2.88
C LEU A 507 1.74 -10.37 -2.91
N ASN A 508 0.64 -10.62 -3.63
CA ASN A 508 -0.04 -11.92 -3.66
C ASN A 508 -0.04 -12.54 -5.07
N GLY A 509 1.13 -12.57 -5.71
CA GLY A 509 1.33 -13.14 -7.04
C GLY A 509 0.80 -12.24 -8.15
N SER A 510 1.49 -11.13 -8.41
CA SER A 510 1.23 -10.16 -9.48
C SER A 510 2.11 -10.40 -10.71
N VAL A 511 1.79 -9.73 -11.83
CA VAL A 511 2.66 -9.61 -13.01
C VAL A 511 3.06 -8.15 -13.11
N ALA A 512 4.36 -7.86 -13.20
CA ALA A 512 4.82 -6.48 -13.33
C ALA A 512 4.50 -5.93 -14.74
N GLY A 513 4.15 -4.64 -14.82
CA GLY A 513 3.71 -3.99 -16.07
C GLY A 513 2.22 -4.16 -16.35
N GLU A 514 1.50 -4.96 -15.55
CA GLU A 514 0.06 -5.21 -15.72
C GLU A 514 -0.77 -3.92 -15.62
N LYS A 515 -0.38 -2.95 -14.79
CA LYS A 515 -1.11 -1.68 -14.67
C LYS A 515 -1.17 -0.88 -15.97
N TYR A 516 -0.10 -0.94 -16.76
CA TYR A 516 -0.06 -0.28 -18.06
C TYR A 516 -0.98 -0.98 -19.06
N LEU A 517 -0.95 -2.33 -19.08
CA LEU A 517 -1.89 -3.09 -19.90
C LEU A 517 -3.35 -2.87 -19.46
N GLU A 518 -3.59 -2.79 -18.16
CA GLU A 518 -4.90 -2.49 -17.57
C GLU A 518 -5.43 -1.14 -18.06
N SER A 519 -4.62 -0.08 -18.08
CA SER A 519 -5.06 1.22 -18.59
C SER A 519 -5.43 1.17 -20.08
N LEU A 520 -4.62 0.51 -20.91
CA LEU A 520 -4.93 0.36 -22.34
C LEU A 520 -6.22 -0.42 -22.58
N LEU A 521 -6.46 -1.48 -21.80
CA LEU A 521 -7.69 -2.25 -21.89
C LEU A 521 -8.91 -1.43 -21.47
N VAL A 522 -8.78 -0.62 -20.41
CA VAL A 522 -9.84 0.28 -19.95
C VAL A 522 -10.19 1.30 -21.03
N ASP A 523 -9.20 1.85 -21.73
CA ASP A 523 -9.41 2.77 -22.86
C ASP A 523 -10.22 2.12 -24.02
N GLU A 524 -10.15 0.79 -24.14
CA GLU A 524 -10.96 -0.01 -25.09
C GLU A 524 -12.30 -0.52 -24.55
N GLY A 525 -12.71 0.02 -23.40
CA GLY A 525 -13.98 -0.28 -22.75
C GLY A 525 -13.99 -1.58 -21.96
N TYR A 526 -12.83 -2.12 -21.57
CA TYR A 526 -12.78 -3.17 -20.55
C TYR A 526 -13.08 -2.59 -19.17
N ILE A 527 -13.87 -3.31 -18.39
CA ILE A 527 -14.05 -3.03 -16.97
C ILE A 527 -12.91 -3.70 -16.21
N SER A 528 -12.08 -2.91 -15.54
CA SER A 528 -11.14 -3.42 -14.53
C SER A 528 -11.94 -3.98 -13.35
N PHE A 529 -12.07 -5.29 -13.32
CA PHE A 529 -12.94 -6.00 -12.39
C PHE A 529 -12.13 -6.63 -11.27
N LYS A 530 -12.36 -6.14 -10.04
CA LYS A 530 -11.71 -6.57 -8.81
C LYS A 530 -12.74 -7.28 -7.93
N PRO A 531 -12.81 -8.62 -7.95
CA PRO A 531 -13.93 -9.36 -7.39
C PRO A 531 -14.21 -9.04 -5.92
N GLU A 532 -13.19 -8.78 -5.11
CA GLU A 532 -13.33 -8.48 -3.68
C GLU A 532 -14.05 -7.14 -3.38
N ASN A 533 -14.27 -6.29 -4.37
CA ASN A 533 -15.08 -5.08 -4.23
C ASN A 533 -16.59 -5.32 -4.42
N TYR A 534 -16.97 -6.53 -4.81
CA TYR A 534 -18.34 -6.91 -5.14
C TYR A 534 -18.80 -8.08 -4.30
N ASN A 535 -20.08 -8.13 -3.96
CA ASN A 535 -20.65 -9.33 -3.36
C ASN A 535 -20.70 -10.48 -4.39
N PHE A 536 -20.94 -11.70 -3.93
CA PHE A 536 -20.82 -12.89 -4.75
C PHE A 536 -21.86 -12.94 -5.90
N LEU A 537 -23.09 -12.49 -5.66
CA LEU A 537 -24.13 -12.41 -6.70
C LEU A 537 -23.82 -11.34 -7.74
N GLU A 538 -23.28 -10.20 -7.33
CA GLU A 538 -22.79 -9.17 -8.26
C GLU A 538 -21.69 -9.76 -9.15
N GLN A 539 -20.68 -10.44 -8.58
CA GLN A 539 -19.63 -11.08 -9.37
C GLN A 539 -20.18 -12.04 -10.43
N LEU A 540 -21.14 -12.88 -10.06
CA LEU A 540 -21.81 -13.79 -11.00
C LEU A 540 -22.60 -13.03 -12.08
N SER A 541 -23.26 -11.92 -11.72
CA SER A 541 -24.03 -11.11 -12.67
C SER A 541 -23.16 -10.47 -13.77
N TYR A 542 -21.94 -10.05 -13.42
CA TYR A 542 -20.95 -9.58 -14.40
C TYR A 542 -20.46 -10.74 -15.26
N LEU A 543 -20.06 -11.85 -14.64
CA LEU A 543 -19.51 -13.02 -15.33
C LEU A 543 -20.43 -13.54 -16.42
N VAL A 544 -21.72 -13.76 -16.12
CA VAL A 544 -22.67 -14.37 -17.07
C VAL A 544 -23.15 -13.44 -18.19
N ASN A 545 -22.86 -12.13 -18.12
CA ASN A 545 -23.17 -11.16 -19.19
C ASN A 545 -21.95 -10.73 -20.00
N THR A 546 -20.77 -11.26 -19.67
CA THR A 546 -19.52 -10.85 -20.31
C THR A 546 -19.30 -11.58 -21.62
N LYS A 547 -18.90 -10.85 -22.66
CA LYS A 547 -18.53 -11.43 -23.97
C LYS A 547 -17.05 -11.68 -24.12
N LYS A 548 -16.20 -10.90 -23.43
CA LYS A 548 -14.75 -11.09 -23.43
C LYS A 548 -14.17 -10.95 -22.03
N ILE A 549 -13.35 -11.92 -21.62
CA ILE A 549 -12.57 -11.85 -20.38
C ILE A 549 -11.10 -11.91 -20.74
N ILE A 550 -10.33 -10.93 -20.29
CA ILE A 550 -8.88 -11.06 -20.19
C ILE A 550 -8.59 -11.17 -18.69
N PHE A 551 -7.86 -12.19 -18.26
CA PHE A 551 -7.49 -12.33 -16.85
C PHE A 551 -6.02 -12.64 -16.69
N THR A 552 -5.42 -12.10 -15.62
CA THR A 552 -4.10 -12.53 -15.19
C THR A 552 -4.23 -13.78 -14.32
N GLU A 553 -3.43 -14.79 -14.64
CA GLU A 553 -3.47 -16.11 -14.02
C GLU A 553 -3.61 -16.07 -12.47
N GLY A 554 -4.80 -16.41 -11.99
CA GLY A 554 -5.20 -16.22 -10.59
C GLY A 554 -6.61 -16.75 -10.30
N SER A 555 -6.94 -16.87 -9.02
CA SER A 555 -8.15 -17.56 -8.57
C SER A 555 -9.48 -16.87 -8.90
N ALA A 556 -9.46 -15.62 -9.36
CA ALA A 556 -10.66 -14.86 -9.71
C ALA A 556 -11.51 -15.57 -10.77
N ILE A 557 -10.86 -16.30 -11.69
CA ILE A 557 -11.54 -17.01 -12.78
C ILE A 557 -12.36 -18.24 -12.31
N TYR A 558 -12.12 -18.75 -11.09
CA TYR A 558 -12.80 -19.97 -10.61
C TYR A 558 -14.28 -19.78 -10.27
N LEU A 559 -14.86 -18.58 -10.44
CA LEU A 559 -16.31 -18.44 -10.47
C LEU A 559 -16.94 -19.32 -11.57
N LEU A 560 -16.18 -19.66 -12.63
CA LEU A 560 -16.56 -20.63 -13.66
C LEU A 560 -16.85 -22.04 -13.10
N GLU A 561 -16.43 -22.36 -11.89
CA GLU A 561 -16.75 -23.66 -11.26
C GLU A 561 -18.24 -23.82 -10.92
N LEU A 562 -19.00 -22.74 -10.91
CA LEU A 562 -20.46 -22.73 -10.74
C LEU A 562 -21.23 -22.70 -12.06
N ILE A 563 -20.53 -22.61 -13.19
CA ILE A 563 -21.13 -22.40 -14.51
C ILE A 563 -20.88 -23.63 -15.39
N ASN A 564 -21.90 -24.07 -16.14
CA ASN A 564 -21.73 -25.16 -17.11
C ASN A 564 -21.01 -24.68 -18.36
N TYR A 565 -21.51 -23.59 -18.97
CA TYR A 565 -20.96 -23.02 -20.19
C TYR A 565 -21.25 -21.52 -20.29
N LEU A 566 -20.23 -20.73 -20.67
CA LEU A 566 -20.34 -19.31 -20.98
C LEU A 566 -20.11 -19.06 -22.47
N ASP A 567 -21.03 -18.32 -23.10
CA ASP A 567 -20.82 -17.74 -24.43
C ASP A 567 -19.91 -16.50 -24.34
N THR A 568 -18.65 -16.75 -23.99
CA THR A 568 -17.62 -15.75 -23.68
C THR A 568 -16.27 -16.21 -24.24
N ASP A 569 -15.51 -15.30 -24.83
CA ASP A 569 -14.11 -15.52 -25.17
C ASP A 569 -13.22 -15.18 -23.97
N ILE A 570 -12.25 -16.04 -23.65
CA ILE A 570 -11.38 -15.91 -22.46
C ILE A 570 -9.90 -15.95 -22.87
N ALA A 571 -9.12 -14.96 -22.45
CA ALA A 571 -7.66 -14.93 -22.59
C ALA A 571 -6.98 -14.92 -21.22
N CYS A 572 -5.99 -15.79 -21.02
CA CYS A 572 -5.18 -15.87 -19.81
C CYS A 572 -3.80 -15.24 -20.03
N ILE A 573 -3.43 -14.24 -19.23
CA ILE A 573 -2.07 -13.72 -19.14
C ILE A 573 -1.31 -14.59 -18.12
N PRO A 574 -0.28 -15.34 -18.54
CA PRO A 574 0.37 -16.31 -17.68
C PRO A 574 1.26 -15.65 -16.64
N ARG A 575 1.25 -16.22 -15.44
CA ARG A 575 2.11 -15.84 -14.32
C ARG A 575 3.09 -16.95 -13.92
N ARG A 576 2.87 -18.16 -14.42
CA ARG A 576 3.69 -19.33 -14.16
C ARG A 576 4.12 -19.99 -15.47
N GLY A 577 5.17 -20.80 -15.38
CA GLY A 577 5.71 -21.57 -16.51
C GLY A 577 4.81 -22.70 -17.04
N ASN A 578 3.53 -22.75 -16.64
CA ASN A 578 2.51 -23.66 -17.15
C ASN A 578 1.12 -23.11 -16.84
N ASN A 579 0.10 -23.59 -17.55
CA ASN A 579 -1.30 -23.21 -17.35
C ASN A 579 -2.16 -24.34 -16.73
N GLN A 580 -1.54 -25.42 -16.23
CA GLN A 580 -2.25 -26.64 -15.80
C GLN A 580 -3.27 -26.38 -14.70
N HIS A 581 -2.99 -25.42 -13.82
CA HIS A 581 -3.89 -25.03 -12.74
C HIS A 581 -5.24 -24.53 -13.22
N PHE A 582 -5.32 -23.91 -14.40
CA PHE A 582 -6.50 -23.18 -14.85
C PHE A 582 -7.10 -23.78 -16.12
N TYR A 583 -6.26 -24.26 -17.05
CA TYR A 583 -6.70 -24.77 -18.34
C TYR A 583 -7.87 -25.77 -18.23
N PRO A 584 -7.79 -26.85 -17.42
CA PRO A 584 -8.87 -27.85 -17.32
C PRO A 584 -10.21 -27.31 -16.81
N HIS A 585 -10.20 -26.16 -16.14
CA HIS A 585 -11.39 -25.53 -15.56
C HIS A 585 -12.05 -24.50 -16.49
N ILE A 586 -11.42 -24.19 -17.63
CA ILE A 586 -11.84 -23.09 -18.50
C ILE A 586 -12.14 -23.58 -19.92
N TYR A 587 -11.25 -24.38 -20.52
CA TYR A 587 -11.22 -24.61 -21.97
C TYR A 587 -12.52 -25.20 -22.54
N ASN A 588 -13.29 -25.94 -21.75
CA ASN A 588 -14.54 -26.59 -22.14
C ASN A 588 -15.80 -25.93 -21.53
N LYS A 589 -15.65 -24.70 -21.03
CA LYS A 589 -16.72 -23.88 -20.43
C LYS A 589 -16.87 -22.51 -21.10
N CYS A 590 -16.17 -22.26 -22.19
CA CYS A 590 -16.18 -20.97 -22.89
C CYS A 590 -16.22 -21.18 -24.41
N ASN A 591 -16.51 -20.12 -25.16
CA ASN A 591 -16.52 -20.15 -26.63
C ASN A 591 -15.11 -20.31 -27.20
N LYS A 592 -14.17 -19.51 -26.69
CA LYS A 592 -12.76 -19.52 -27.10
C LYS A 592 -11.88 -19.31 -25.88
N TYR A 593 -10.81 -20.10 -25.77
CA TYR A 593 -9.77 -19.89 -24.77
C TYR A 593 -8.40 -19.76 -25.42
N ILE A 594 -7.64 -18.73 -25.03
CA ILE A 594 -6.22 -18.59 -25.39
C ILE A 594 -5.36 -18.33 -24.15
N VAL A 595 -4.09 -18.74 -24.21
CA VAL A 595 -3.05 -18.17 -23.35
C VAL A 595 -2.40 -17.04 -24.14
N ALA A 596 -2.37 -15.83 -23.59
CA ALA A 596 -1.76 -14.68 -24.24
C ALA A 596 -0.23 -14.75 -24.06
N GLY A 597 0.51 -14.83 -25.17
CA GLY A 597 1.94 -15.10 -25.20
C GLY A 597 2.27 -16.57 -24.96
N ASN A 598 3.46 -16.84 -24.39
CA ASN A 598 3.92 -18.19 -24.09
C ASN A 598 4.21 -18.34 -22.59
N VAL A 599 3.70 -19.43 -21.97
CA VAL A 599 3.96 -19.75 -20.56
C VAL A 599 5.46 -19.89 -20.25
N GLU A 600 6.27 -20.38 -21.20
CA GLU A 600 7.73 -20.53 -21.05
C GLU A 600 8.45 -19.18 -20.97
N ASN A 601 7.82 -18.14 -21.53
CA ASN A 601 8.28 -16.77 -21.45
C ASN A 601 7.91 -16.11 -20.13
N CYS A 602 7.09 -16.73 -19.28
CA CYS A 602 6.82 -16.21 -17.95
C CYS A 602 7.95 -16.59 -16.97
N GLU A 603 8.56 -15.59 -16.33
CA GLU A 603 9.50 -15.82 -15.25
C GLU A 603 8.95 -15.33 -13.92
N GLN A 604 8.91 -16.22 -12.92
CA GLN A 604 8.62 -15.84 -11.56
C GLN A 604 9.91 -15.38 -10.86
N LEU A 605 9.97 -14.12 -10.44
CA LEU A 605 11.17 -13.53 -9.85
C LEU A 605 11.38 -13.95 -8.39
N GLY A 606 10.28 -14.14 -7.64
CA GLY A 606 10.31 -14.56 -6.24
C GLY A 606 9.23 -13.88 -5.42
N SER A 607 9.04 -14.35 -4.18
CA SER A 607 8.12 -13.74 -3.22
C SER A 607 8.89 -12.91 -2.20
N TYR A 608 8.35 -11.75 -1.80
CA TYR A 608 9.04 -10.87 -0.85
C TYR A 608 9.42 -11.59 0.47
N ASN A 609 8.59 -12.52 0.94
CA ASN A 609 8.75 -13.22 2.22
C ASN A 609 9.39 -14.61 2.13
N MET A 610 10.01 -14.97 1.00
CA MET A 610 10.57 -16.31 0.75
C MET A 610 9.55 -17.46 0.80
N GLU A 611 8.24 -17.18 0.91
CA GLU A 611 7.25 -18.21 0.73
C GLU A 611 7.38 -18.73 -0.70
N LYS A 612 7.82 -19.98 -0.85
CA LYS A 612 7.84 -20.65 -2.15
C LYS A 612 6.45 -20.57 -2.85
N GLY A 613 6.35 -20.95 -4.11
CA GLY A 613 5.07 -21.12 -4.82
C GLY A 613 4.46 -19.83 -5.39
N GLY A 614 3.17 -19.87 -5.71
CA GLY A 614 2.51 -18.90 -6.59
C GLY A 614 2.24 -17.51 -6.02
N LYS A 615 2.92 -17.03 -4.98
CA LYS A 615 2.74 -15.66 -4.46
C LYS A 615 3.81 -14.67 -4.93
N GLY A 616 4.86 -15.16 -5.57
CA GLY A 616 5.90 -14.30 -6.13
C GLY A 616 5.44 -13.47 -7.33
N ILE A 617 6.06 -12.31 -7.50
CA ILE A 617 5.89 -11.45 -8.68
C ILE A 617 6.54 -12.11 -9.91
N SER A 618 5.92 -11.94 -11.07
CA SER A 618 6.41 -12.47 -12.34
C SER A 618 6.57 -11.36 -13.38
N ILE A 619 7.37 -11.65 -14.42
CA ILE A 619 7.51 -10.82 -15.62
C ILE A 619 7.39 -11.69 -16.88
N SER A 620 7.05 -11.08 -18.02
CA SER A 620 7.15 -11.73 -19.32
C SER A 620 8.52 -11.45 -19.95
N LYS A 621 9.25 -12.48 -20.38
CA LYS A 621 10.50 -12.35 -21.15
C LYS A 621 10.27 -11.58 -22.45
N ARG A 622 9.06 -11.67 -23.02
CA ARG A 622 8.65 -11.07 -24.29
C ARG A 622 7.23 -10.51 -24.16
N PRO A 623 7.06 -9.29 -23.61
CA PRO A 623 5.74 -8.73 -23.37
C PRO A 623 4.96 -8.48 -24.66
N TYR A 624 5.62 -8.12 -25.77
CA TYR A 624 4.99 -7.97 -27.09
C TYR A 624 4.19 -9.21 -27.54
N GLU A 625 4.66 -10.45 -27.26
CA GLU A 625 3.93 -11.67 -27.64
C GLU A 625 2.56 -11.79 -26.96
N ILE A 626 2.40 -11.21 -25.76
CA ILE A 626 1.10 -11.14 -25.08
C ILE A 626 0.14 -10.26 -25.88
N ILE A 627 0.64 -9.11 -26.34
CA ILE A 627 -0.13 -8.12 -27.09
C ILE A 627 -0.57 -8.68 -28.44
N GLU A 628 0.34 -9.31 -29.18
CA GLU A 628 0.00 -9.95 -30.46
C GLU A 628 -1.03 -11.06 -30.28
N SER A 629 -0.88 -11.89 -29.24
CA SER A 629 -1.86 -12.95 -28.96
C SER A 629 -3.26 -12.38 -28.67
N LEU A 630 -3.34 -11.22 -27.99
CA LEU A 630 -4.61 -10.54 -27.74
C LEU A 630 -5.19 -9.94 -29.03
N ARG A 631 -4.35 -9.36 -29.92
CA ARG A 631 -4.75 -8.82 -31.23
C ARG A 631 -5.24 -9.90 -32.18
N ASP A 632 -4.44 -10.94 -32.40
CA ASP A 632 -4.77 -12.10 -33.24
C ASP A 632 -5.99 -12.84 -32.71
N GLY A 633 -6.08 -12.93 -31.38
CA GLY A 633 -7.21 -13.50 -30.67
C GLY A 633 -8.49 -12.67 -30.80
N LYS A 634 -8.40 -11.43 -31.33
CA LYS A 634 -9.46 -10.41 -31.38
C LYS A 634 -10.00 -10.05 -30.00
N PHE A 635 -9.17 -10.11 -28.96
CA PHE A 635 -9.56 -9.67 -27.62
C PHE A 635 -9.53 -8.15 -27.52
N ALA A 636 -8.40 -7.53 -27.87
CA ALA A 636 -8.16 -6.09 -27.81
C ALA A 636 -7.27 -5.63 -29.00
N LEU A 637 -7.35 -4.36 -29.38
CA LEU A 637 -6.54 -3.78 -30.48
C LEU A 637 -5.15 -3.33 -29.97
N LEU A 638 -5.14 -2.71 -28.80
CA LEU A 638 -4.02 -2.14 -28.07
C LEU A 638 -3.19 -1.20 -28.96
N ASP A 639 -3.86 -0.27 -29.65
CA ASP A 639 -3.24 0.61 -30.66
C ASP A 639 -2.20 1.55 -30.06
N ASN A 640 -2.39 1.95 -28.79
CA ASN A 640 -1.47 2.82 -28.05
C ASN A 640 -0.38 2.04 -27.28
N TRP A 641 -0.17 0.75 -27.61
CA TRP A 641 0.90 -0.03 -26.99
C TRP A 641 2.28 0.51 -27.38
N ASP A 642 3.07 0.88 -26.37
CA ASP A 642 4.50 1.18 -26.48
C ASP A 642 5.28 0.24 -25.54
N GLU A 643 6.23 -0.51 -26.11
CA GLU A 643 7.00 -1.48 -25.35
C GLU A 643 8.00 -0.83 -24.38
N ASN A 644 8.51 0.37 -24.68
CA ASN A 644 9.41 1.08 -23.77
C ASN A 644 8.63 1.60 -22.55
N ASP A 645 7.46 2.19 -22.76
CA ASP A 645 6.57 2.62 -21.68
C ASP A 645 6.15 1.44 -20.81
N PHE A 646 5.81 0.30 -21.42
CA PHE A 646 5.54 -0.93 -20.67
C PHE A 646 6.73 -1.34 -19.80
N LEU A 647 7.94 -1.36 -20.34
CA LEU A 647 9.15 -1.77 -19.60
C LEU A 647 9.48 -0.79 -18.45
N ASP A 648 9.21 0.50 -18.63
CA ASP A 648 9.38 1.50 -17.58
C ASP A 648 8.34 1.33 -16.46
N ARG A 649 7.07 1.09 -16.82
CA ARG A 649 6.00 0.80 -15.84
C ARG A 649 6.22 -0.55 -15.15
N GLU A 650 6.73 -1.55 -15.87
CA GLU A 650 7.14 -2.84 -15.31
C GLU A 650 8.23 -2.67 -14.24
N LYS A 651 9.27 -1.89 -14.55
CA LYS A 651 10.33 -1.56 -13.59
C LYS A 651 9.76 -0.86 -12.35
N SER A 652 8.82 0.07 -12.53
CA SER A 652 8.15 0.75 -11.42
C SER A 652 7.38 -0.24 -10.53
N ASP A 653 6.64 -1.17 -11.13
CA ASP A 653 5.91 -2.21 -10.40
C ASP A 653 6.86 -3.13 -9.61
N ILE A 654 8.00 -3.52 -10.19
CA ILE A 654 9.03 -4.29 -9.49
C ILE A 654 9.57 -3.51 -8.29
N MET A 655 9.92 -2.23 -8.45
CA MET A 655 10.43 -1.43 -7.34
C MET A 655 9.38 -1.24 -6.25
N SER A 656 8.12 -1.00 -6.64
CA SER A 656 7.00 -0.91 -5.70
C SER A 656 6.80 -2.21 -4.93
N TYR A 657 6.86 -3.36 -5.61
CA TYR A 657 6.79 -4.69 -4.99
C TYR A 657 7.87 -4.87 -3.92
N ILE A 658 9.11 -4.47 -4.23
CA ILE A 658 10.23 -4.57 -3.29
C ILE A 658 10.08 -3.62 -2.12
N ILE A 659 9.67 -2.37 -2.33
CA ILE A 659 9.46 -1.40 -1.23
C ILE A 659 8.36 -1.88 -0.30
N GLN A 660 7.22 -2.31 -0.86
CA GLN A 660 6.11 -2.86 -0.09
C GLN A 660 6.53 -4.12 0.66
N GLY A 661 7.27 -5.01 0.00
CA GLY A 661 7.86 -6.19 0.61
C GLY A 661 8.81 -5.84 1.76
N TYR A 662 9.80 -4.98 1.51
CA TYR A 662 10.79 -4.51 2.49
C TYR A 662 10.15 -3.99 3.77
N ASN A 663 9.08 -3.20 3.64
CA ASN A 663 8.35 -2.66 4.78
C ASN A 663 7.75 -3.75 5.68
N LEU A 664 7.59 -4.99 5.21
CA LEU A 664 6.95 -6.11 5.92
C LEU A 664 7.93 -7.16 6.44
N LEU A 665 9.24 -7.03 6.20
CA LEU A 665 10.21 -8.12 6.34
C LEU A 665 11.24 -7.94 7.45
N GLU A 666 11.73 -9.07 7.97
CA GLU A 666 12.87 -9.12 8.89
C GLU A 666 14.21 -8.98 8.14
N LYS A 667 15.27 -8.61 8.86
CA LYS A 667 16.61 -8.25 8.33
C LYS A 667 17.25 -9.32 7.42
N GLY A 668 16.94 -10.61 7.62
CA GLY A 668 17.41 -11.71 6.77
C GLY A 668 16.60 -11.90 5.48
N GLN A 669 15.31 -11.56 5.51
CA GLN A 669 14.43 -11.65 4.35
C GLN A 669 14.60 -10.43 3.41
N THR A 670 15.08 -9.31 3.94
CA THR A 670 15.52 -8.14 3.15
C THR A 670 16.49 -8.51 2.02
N LEU A 671 17.48 -9.36 2.31
CA LEU A 671 18.45 -9.81 1.30
C LEU A 671 17.79 -10.61 0.18
N HIS A 672 16.74 -11.37 0.50
CA HIS A 672 15.97 -12.10 -0.50
C HIS A 672 15.24 -11.16 -1.47
N CYS A 673 14.64 -10.07 -0.97
CA CYS A 673 14.05 -9.04 -1.83
C CYS A 673 15.09 -8.43 -2.78
N LEU A 674 16.32 -8.19 -2.33
CA LEU A 674 17.37 -7.69 -3.21
C LEU A 674 17.75 -8.71 -4.30
N ASN A 675 17.70 -10.02 -4.01
CA ASN A 675 17.92 -11.05 -5.03
C ASN A 675 16.82 -11.08 -6.10
N ILE A 676 15.59 -10.67 -5.77
CA ILE A 676 14.50 -10.52 -6.76
C ILE A 676 14.85 -9.41 -7.77
N ILE A 677 15.41 -8.28 -7.29
CA ILE A 677 15.90 -7.20 -8.18
C ILE A 677 17.04 -7.69 -9.06
N ASP A 678 18.02 -8.39 -8.47
CA ASP A 678 19.15 -8.93 -9.24
C ASP A 678 18.67 -9.89 -10.33
N LYS A 679 17.70 -10.76 -10.02
CA LYS A 679 17.08 -11.65 -11.00
C LYS A 679 16.37 -10.87 -12.10
N TYR A 680 15.61 -9.83 -11.76
CA TYR A 680 14.96 -8.94 -12.73
C TYR A 680 15.96 -8.27 -13.67
N LEU A 681 17.01 -7.64 -13.12
CA LEU A 681 18.04 -6.94 -13.89
C LEU A 681 18.80 -7.90 -14.80
N LYS A 682 19.17 -9.09 -14.30
CA LYS A 682 19.83 -10.14 -15.11
C LYS A 682 18.99 -10.53 -16.31
N MET A 683 17.68 -10.71 -16.10
CA MET A 683 16.76 -11.05 -17.18
C MET A 683 16.65 -9.96 -18.23
N ARG A 684 16.38 -8.71 -17.82
CA ARG A 684 16.22 -7.61 -18.79
C ARG A 684 17.52 -7.28 -19.52
N ASN A 685 18.66 -7.42 -18.85
CA ASN A 685 19.97 -7.31 -19.51
C ASN A 685 20.23 -8.44 -20.53
N ALA A 686 19.75 -9.66 -20.28
CA ALA A 686 19.83 -10.76 -21.24
C ALA A 686 18.91 -10.52 -22.45
N SER A 687 17.68 -10.04 -22.23
CA SER A 687 16.74 -9.64 -23.30
C SER A 687 17.30 -8.48 -24.15
N LEU A 688 18.02 -7.53 -23.55
CA LEU A 688 18.69 -6.43 -24.25
C LEU A 688 19.88 -6.89 -25.12
N LYS A 689 20.58 -7.95 -24.73
CA LYS A 689 21.63 -8.55 -25.59
C LYS A 689 21.03 -9.29 -26.78
N GLN A 690 19.94 -10.02 -26.55
CA GLN A 690 19.23 -10.76 -27.61
C GLN A 690 18.55 -9.85 -28.64
N SER A 691 17.99 -8.70 -28.20
CA SER A 691 17.43 -7.69 -29.10
C SER A 691 18.50 -6.94 -29.90
N LYS A 692 19.65 -6.64 -29.29
CA LYS A 692 20.80 -6.03 -30.00
C LYS A 692 21.41 -6.96 -31.05
N GLU A 693 21.44 -8.27 -30.82
CA GLU A 693 21.89 -9.26 -31.81
C GLU A 693 20.91 -9.38 -33.00
N ASN A 694 19.61 -9.20 -32.77
CA ASN A 694 18.59 -9.21 -33.83
C ASN A 694 18.51 -7.87 -34.60
N LEU A 695 18.75 -6.73 -33.97
CA LEU A 695 18.82 -5.41 -34.62
C LEU A 695 20.13 -5.18 -35.40
N ALA A 696 21.20 -5.92 -35.08
CA ALA A 696 22.47 -5.86 -35.78
C ALA A 696 22.44 -6.41 -37.22
N TYR A 697 21.33 -7.03 -37.66
CA TYR A 697 21.17 -7.55 -39.01
C TYR A 697 20.52 -6.57 -40.01
N SER A 698 20.10 -5.37 -39.58
CA SER A 698 19.59 -4.36 -40.52
C SER A 698 20.08 -2.95 -40.18
N LYS A 699 21.05 -2.48 -40.96
CA LYS A 699 21.46 -1.08 -41.25
C LYS A 699 22.97 -0.82 -41.03
N PHE A 700 23.70 -1.11 -42.11
CA PHE A 700 24.80 -0.37 -42.76
C PHE A 700 25.89 0.39 -41.96
N ASN A 701 27.12 0.01 -42.32
CA ASN A 701 28.24 0.84 -42.83
C ASN A 701 28.54 2.24 -42.25
N THR A 702 29.75 2.31 -41.70
CA THR A 702 30.82 3.32 -41.92
C THR A 702 30.48 4.81 -41.80
N MET A 703 30.97 5.44 -40.72
CA MET A 703 31.70 6.71 -40.80
C MET A 703 32.84 6.73 -39.77
N LYS A 704 33.97 7.34 -40.16
CA LYS A 704 35.25 7.40 -39.43
C LYS A 704 35.14 8.24 -38.16
N THR A 705 35.65 7.71 -37.05
CA THR A 705 35.79 8.38 -35.76
C THR A 705 37.01 9.33 -35.75
N PRO A 706 36.87 10.61 -35.39
CA PRO A 706 38.00 11.43 -34.97
C PRO A 706 38.43 11.06 -33.53
N GLN A 707 39.68 11.38 -33.19
CA GLN A 707 40.33 11.07 -31.91
C GLN A 707 39.47 11.38 -30.67
N LYS A 708 39.41 10.42 -29.76
CA LYS A 708 38.59 10.41 -28.55
C LYS A 708 39.10 11.45 -27.54
N LEU A 709 38.35 12.54 -27.33
CA LEU A 709 38.55 13.46 -26.21
C LEU A 709 38.16 12.75 -24.89
N ASP A 710 39.01 12.81 -23.86
CA ASP A 710 38.69 12.28 -22.54
C ASP A 710 37.87 13.28 -21.72
N LEU A 711 36.55 13.12 -21.74
CA LEU A 711 35.56 13.94 -21.02
C LEU A 711 35.08 13.29 -19.71
N SER A 712 35.84 12.31 -19.19
CA SER A 712 35.46 11.56 -17.99
C SER A 712 35.44 12.42 -16.72
N SER A 713 36.27 13.46 -16.63
CA SER A 713 36.36 14.34 -15.44
C SER A 713 35.45 15.57 -15.52
N ARG A 714 35.07 16.12 -14.36
CA ARG A 714 34.27 17.37 -14.26
C ARG A 714 34.99 18.55 -14.90
N SER A 715 36.26 18.77 -14.55
CA SER A 715 37.07 19.86 -15.07
C SER A 715 37.28 19.76 -16.58
N SER A 716 37.46 18.55 -17.13
CA SER A 716 37.55 18.35 -18.59
C SER A 716 36.30 18.86 -19.32
N ARG A 717 35.10 18.65 -18.75
CA ARG A 717 33.84 19.11 -19.33
C ARG A 717 33.68 20.62 -19.22
N ILE A 718 34.02 21.20 -18.07
CA ILE A 718 33.98 22.65 -17.83
C ILE A 718 34.96 23.35 -18.78
N ASN A 719 36.20 22.89 -18.90
CA ASN A 719 37.18 23.44 -19.83
C ASN A 719 36.69 23.29 -21.28
N LYS A 720 36.03 22.18 -21.63
CA LYS A 720 35.46 22.05 -22.98
C LYS A 720 34.32 23.06 -23.24
N LEU A 721 33.46 23.33 -22.25
CA LEU A 721 32.45 24.39 -22.33
C LEU A 721 33.09 25.78 -22.42
N ALA A 722 34.17 26.04 -21.68
CA ALA A 722 34.92 27.29 -21.77
C ALA A 722 35.43 27.54 -23.20
N THR A 723 35.89 26.50 -23.91
CA THR A 723 36.29 26.64 -25.32
C THR A 723 35.11 26.91 -26.28
N VAL A 724 33.88 26.56 -25.91
CA VAL A 724 32.68 26.72 -26.76
C VAL A 724 32.28 28.19 -26.89
N ASN A 725 32.32 28.94 -25.79
CA ASN A 725 32.01 30.37 -25.77
C ASN A 725 33.23 31.28 -25.58
N GLN A 726 34.44 30.71 -25.59
CA GLN A 726 35.71 31.43 -25.37
C GLN A 726 35.73 32.16 -24.02
N SER A 727 35.35 31.44 -22.95
CA SER A 727 35.23 32.00 -21.60
C SER A 727 36.53 32.63 -21.11
N SER A 728 36.42 33.86 -20.61
CA SER A 728 37.48 34.61 -19.92
C SER A 728 37.21 34.75 -18.42
N THR A 729 35.94 34.62 -18.02
CA THR A 729 35.47 34.78 -16.64
C THR A 729 34.67 33.55 -16.17
N TYR A 730 34.99 33.03 -14.98
CA TYR A 730 34.39 31.82 -14.41
C TYR A 730 33.95 32.02 -12.96
N LEU A 731 32.74 31.60 -12.63
CA LEU A 731 32.21 31.57 -11.26
C LEU A 731 31.91 30.12 -10.84
N GLU A 732 32.41 29.70 -9.68
CA GLU A 732 32.06 28.41 -9.07
C GLU A 732 31.42 28.63 -7.69
N ILE A 733 30.20 28.12 -7.52
CA ILE A 733 29.49 28.05 -6.24
C ILE A 733 29.61 26.63 -5.70
N GLY A 734 30.20 26.47 -4.51
CA GLY A 734 30.34 25.16 -3.84
C GLY A 734 31.71 24.48 -4.03
N VAL A 735 32.79 25.25 -4.08
CA VAL A 735 34.15 24.80 -4.42
C VAL A 735 34.70 23.71 -3.48
N SER A 736 34.34 23.77 -2.19
CA SER A 736 34.75 22.86 -1.13
C SER A 736 36.27 22.57 -1.07
N LYS A 737 36.75 21.55 -1.79
CA LYS A 737 38.16 21.10 -1.81
C LYS A 737 39.01 21.75 -2.92
N GLY A 738 38.41 22.49 -3.84
CA GLY A 738 39.14 23.18 -4.92
C GLY A 738 39.60 22.30 -6.08
N SER A 739 39.36 20.98 -6.05
CA SER A 739 39.86 20.05 -7.07
C SER A 739 39.34 20.33 -8.49
N THR A 740 38.09 20.80 -8.60
CA THR A 740 37.50 21.19 -9.89
C THR A 740 37.98 22.58 -10.27
N PHE A 741 37.71 23.59 -9.43
CA PHE A 741 38.09 24.99 -9.62
C PHE A 741 39.55 25.21 -10.04
N ASN A 742 40.50 24.55 -9.37
CA ASN A 742 41.93 24.72 -9.63
C ASN A 742 42.36 24.12 -10.98
N ALA A 743 41.60 23.14 -11.50
CA ALA A 743 41.85 22.51 -12.80
C ALA A 743 41.16 23.25 -13.97
N ILE A 744 40.42 24.32 -13.71
CA ILE A 744 39.74 25.11 -14.74
C ILE A 744 40.73 26.08 -15.40
N ASP A 745 40.81 26.01 -16.73
CA ASP A 745 41.66 26.80 -17.61
C ASP A 745 40.87 28.01 -18.15
N VAL A 746 40.60 28.95 -17.25
CA VAL A 746 39.97 30.25 -17.51
C VAL A 746 40.75 31.29 -16.71
N ASP A 747 41.01 32.45 -17.30
CA ASP A 747 41.90 33.47 -16.73
C ASP A 747 41.36 34.08 -15.42
N HIS A 748 40.16 34.67 -15.46
CA HIS A 748 39.53 35.27 -14.29
C HIS A 748 38.58 34.28 -13.63
N LYS A 749 38.84 33.92 -12.36
CA LYS A 749 38.03 32.92 -11.64
C LYS A 749 37.60 33.42 -10.26
N VAL A 750 36.34 33.19 -9.91
CA VAL A 750 35.77 33.51 -8.60
C VAL A 750 35.23 32.24 -7.95
N ALA A 751 35.77 31.90 -6.79
CA ALA A 751 35.41 30.76 -5.97
C ALA A 751 34.56 31.22 -4.78
N VAL A 752 33.39 30.61 -4.59
CA VAL A 752 32.50 30.88 -3.45
C VAL A 752 32.21 29.59 -2.72
N ASP A 753 32.52 29.55 -1.42
CA ASP A 753 32.17 28.45 -0.54
C ASP A 753 32.05 28.92 0.91
N PRO A 754 31.07 28.46 1.71
CA PRO A 754 30.99 28.83 3.12
C PRO A 754 32.24 28.45 3.93
N LYS A 755 32.99 27.43 3.48
CA LYS A 755 34.21 26.95 4.12
C LYS A 755 35.10 26.18 3.15
N PHE A 756 36.20 26.81 2.70
CA PHE A 756 37.20 26.11 1.91
C PHE A 756 37.93 25.04 2.74
N ARG A 757 38.24 23.90 2.10
CA ARG A 757 38.93 22.75 2.71
C ARG A 757 40.35 22.55 2.16
N PHE A 758 40.94 23.61 1.63
CA PHE A 758 42.29 23.67 1.09
C PHE A 758 42.89 25.06 1.35
N ASN A 759 44.20 25.20 1.17
CA ASN A 759 44.87 26.49 1.33
C ASN A 759 44.64 27.36 0.08
N THR A 760 43.80 28.39 0.20
CA THR A 760 43.49 29.29 -0.92
C THR A 760 44.66 30.18 -1.32
N GLU A 761 45.57 30.50 -0.38
CA GLU A 761 46.74 31.35 -0.63
C GLU A 761 47.71 30.75 -1.65
N GLU A 762 47.71 29.42 -1.80
CA GLU A 762 48.54 28.70 -2.79
C GLU A 762 48.09 28.96 -4.23
N TYR A 763 46.82 29.30 -4.43
CA TYR A 763 46.20 29.45 -5.76
C TYR A 763 45.75 30.89 -6.05
N ALA A 764 45.75 31.76 -5.04
CA ALA A 764 45.30 33.13 -5.18
C ALA A 764 46.28 33.94 -6.05
N THR A 765 45.73 34.64 -7.04
CA THR A 765 46.45 35.57 -7.91
C THR A 765 45.60 36.83 -8.08
N GLU A 766 46.09 37.82 -8.82
CA GLU A 766 45.28 39.00 -9.18
C GLU A 766 44.00 38.65 -9.96
N ASN A 767 43.98 37.50 -10.65
CA ASN A 767 42.86 37.04 -11.47
C ASN A 767 42.00 35.97 -10.78
N ILE A 768 42.44 35.43 -9.64
CA ILE A 768 41.74 34.33 -8.93
C ILE A 768 41.32 34.80 -7.54
N THR A 769 40.02 34.96 -7.35
CA THR A 769 39.44 35.41 -6.08
C THR A 769 38.75 34.26 -5.34
N PHE A 770 39.09 34.07 -4.06
CA PHE A 770 38.43 33.13 -3.15
C PHE A 770 37.60 33.89 -2.11
N LEU A 771 36.30 33.61 -2.04
CA LEU A 771 35.37 34.22 -1.08
C LEU A 771 34.80 33.12 -0.16
N GLU A 772 35.26 33.10 1.10
CA GLU A 772 34.75 32.16 2.10
C GLU A 772 33.43 32.66 2.70
N VAL A 773 32.36 32.62 1.90
CA VAL A 773 31.01 33.09 2.22
C VAL A 773 29.95 32.16 1.63
N THR A 774 28.71 32.24 2.11
CA THR A 774 27.59 31.51 1.48
C THR A 774 27.25 32.10 0.11
N SER A 775 26.59 31.32 -0.76
CA SER A 775 26.13 31.83 -2.06
C SER A 775 25.14 33.00 -1.90
N ASP A 776 24.23 32.91 -0.92
CA ASP A 776 23.32 34.01 -0.56
C ASP A 776 24.07 35.31 -0.20
N GLU A 777 25.16 35.21 0.57
CA GLU A 777 25.97 36.38 0.94
C GLU A 777 26.75 36.92 -0.25
N PHE A 778 27.32 36.03 -1.08
CA PHE A 778 27.96 36.41 -2.33
C PHE A 778 27.01 37.21 -3.23
N PHE A 779 25.83 36.67 -3.55
CA PHE A 779 24.88 37.35 -4.44
C PHE A 779 24.30 38.63 -3.83
N ARG A 780 24.22 38.73 -2.50
CA ARG A 780 23.76 39.93 -1.81
C ARG A 780 24.78 41.07 -1.85
N ASN A 781 26.04 40.77 -1.52
CA ASN A 781 27.03 41.79 -1.14
C ASN A 781 28.27 41.85 -2.05
N HIS A 782 28.61 40.76 -2.76
CA HIS A 782 29.86 40.66 -3.50
C HIS A 782 29.67 40.60 -5.02
N ALA A 783 28.61 39.95 -5.52
CA ALA A 783 28.47 39.66 -6.94
C ALA A 783 28.49 40.92 -7.84
N LYS A 784 28.03 42.07 -7.32
CA LYS A 784 28.03 43.36 -8.04
C LYS A 784 29.42 43.96 -8.27
N SER A 785 30.45 43.52 -7.54
CA SER A 785 31.82 44.03 -7.72
C SER A 785 32.59 43.30 -8.82
N PHE A 786 32.01 42.27 -9.42
CA PHE A 786 32.62 41.50 -10.49
C PHE A 786 31.98 41.84 -11.84
N GLU A 787 32.76 41.65 -12.90
CA GLU A 787 32.20 41.62 -14.25
C GLU A 787 31.25 40.43 -14.43
N ARG A 788 30.48 40.43 -15.51
CA ARG A 788 29.59 39.31 -15.82
C ARG A 788 30.42 38.08 -16.18
N PHE A 789 29.89 36.90 -15.84
CA PHE A 789 30.61 35.64 -16.02
C PHE A 789 30.24 34.95 -17.34
N ASP A 790 31.23 34.47 -18.06
CA ASP A 790 31.07 33.65 -19.27
C ASP A 790 30.64 32.22 -18.94
N LEU A 791 31.12 31.66 -17.82
CA LEU A 791 30.83 30.30 -17.39
C LEU A 791 30.54 30.26 -15.88
N ILE A 792 29.38 29.70 -15.52
CA ILE A 792 28.93 29.61 -14.13
C ILE A 792 28.69 28.14 -13.78
N TYR A 793 29.38 27.64 -12.75
CA TYR A 793 29.22 26.27 -12.23
C TYR A 793 28.54 26.28 -10.86
N LEU A 794 27.44 25.54 -10.75
CA LEU A 794 26.64 25.42 -9.53
C LEU A 794 26.73 24.00 -8.96
N ASP A 795 27.46 23.84 -7.84
CA ASP A 795 27.74 22.57 -7.14
C ASP A 795 27.67 22.76 -5.61
N GLY A 796 26.63 23.48 -5.17
CA GLY A 796 26.48 23.96 -3.78
C GLY A 796 25.85 22.97 -2.80
N LEU A 797 24.79 23.39 -2.10
CA LEU A 797 24.21 22.68 -0.94
C LEU A 797 23.45 21.37 -1.29
N HIS A 798 23.32 21.03 -2.57
CA HIS A 798 22.61 19.85 -3.08
C HIS A 798 21.12 19.81 -2.69
N THR A 799 20.49 20.98 -2.55
CA THR A 799 19.04 21.09 -2.34
C THR A 799 18.39 21.89 -3.46
N PHE A 800 17.21 21.48 -3.88
CA PHE A 800 16.44 22.17 -4.91
C PHE A 800 16.28 23.66 -4.62
N GLU A 801 15.85 24.02 -3.41
CA GLU A 801 15.55 25.40 -3.05
C GLU A 801 16.78 26.31 -3.12
N GLN A 802 17.95 25.81 -2.67
CA GLN A 802 19.17 26.60 -2.70
C GLN A 802 19.74 26.68 -4.11
N THR A 803 19.87 25.55 -4.83
CA THR A 803 20.41 25.57 -6.20
C THR A 803 19.53 26.36 -7.16
N PHE A 804 18.20 26.30 -7.00
CA PHE A 804 17.28 27.12 -7.80
C PHE A 804 17.41 28.61 -7.49
N ARG A 805 17.60 28.98 -6.22
CA ARG A 805 17.88 30.37 -5.81
C ARG A 805 19.21 30.86 -6.39
N ASP A 806 20.25 30.04 -6.31
CA ASP A 806 21.58 30.34 -6.85
C ASP A 806 21.49 30.54 -8.38
N PHE A 807 20.77 29.68 -9.10
CA PHE A 807 20.51 29.85 -10.53
C PHE A 807 19.81 31.19 -10.80
N CYS A 808 18.70 31.49 -10.12
CA CYS A 808 17.96 32.76 -10.30
C CYS A 808 18.83 33.99 -10.01
N ALA A 809 19.61 33.97 -8.93
CA ALA A 809 20.49 35.07 -8.55
C ALA A 809 21.63 35.26 -9.56
N SER A 810 22.20 34.16 -10.06
CA SER A 810 23.28 34.19 -11.04
C SER A 810 22.88 34.80 -12.39
N LEU A 811 21.58 34.82 -12.73
CA LEU A 811 21.09 35.48 -13.95
C LEU A 811 21.46 36.97 -14.00
N SER A 812 21.55 37.63 -12.84
CA SER A 812 21.94 39.04 -12.75
C SER A 812 23.42 39.29 -13.07
N CYS A 813 24.24 38.25 -12.99
CA CYS A 813 25.69 38.27 -13.24
C CYS A 813 26.04 37.66 -14.61
N ALA A 814 25.05 37.41 -15.45
CA ALA A 814 25.20 36.75 -16.74
C ALA A 814 24.97 37.72 -17.92
N HIS A 815 25.46 37.33 -19.09
CA HIS A 815 25.23 37.96 -20.39
C HIS A 815 24.69 36.93 -21.39
N THR A 816 24.49 37.34 -22.65
CA THR A 816 23.84 36.51 -23.67
C THR A 816 24.64 35.27 -24.08
N LYS A 817 25.95 35.24 -23.81
CA LYS A 817 26.83 34.08 -24.10
C LYS A 817 27.24 33.30 -22.86
N THR A 818 26.65 33.61 -21.70
CA THR A 818 26.91 32.86 -20.47
C THR A 818 26.38 31.43 -20.60
N ILE A 819 27.20 30.47 -20.18
CA ILE A 819 26.83 29.07 -20.03
C ILE A 819 26.75 28.76 -18.53
N TRP A 820 25.71 28.04 -18.11
CA TRP A 820 25.64 27.44 -16.78
C TRP A 820 25.85 25.94 -16.88
N LEU A 821 26.59 25.39 -15.91
CA LEU A 821 26.65 23.97 -15.63
C LEU A 821 26.13 23.73 -14.22
N ILE A 822 25.10 22.89 -14.09
CA ILE A 822 24.47 22.55 -12.81
C ILE A 822 24.80 21.10 -12.49
N ASP A 823 25.50 20.84 -11.38
CA ASP A 823 25.85 19.47 -10.97
C ASP A 823 24.65 18.75 -10.32
N ASP A 824 24.78 17.43 -10.18
CA ASP A 824 23.86 16.59 -9.40
C ASP A 824 22.39 16.55 -9.86
N THR A 825 22.14 16.92 -11.11
CA THR A 825 20.83 16.89 -11.77
C THR A 825 20.36 15.50 -12.19
N CYS A 826 21.20 14.46 -12.18
CA CYS A 826 20.77 13.07 -12.43
C CYS A 826 21.18 12.09 -11.32
N PRO A 827 20.46 12.04 -10.18
CA PRO A 827 20.70 11.03 -9.17
C PRO A 827 20.62 9.61 -9.74
N GLY A 828 21.62 8.78 -9.43
CA GLY A 828 21.68 7.38 -9.90
C GLY A 828 20.88 6.41 -9.05
N SER A 829 20.39 6.85 -7.89
CA SER A 829 19.58 6.05 -6.98
C SER A 829 18.67 6.94 -6.12
N TYR A 830 17.63 6.32 -5.54
CA TYR A 830 16.76 6.98 -4.57
C TYR A 830 17.55 7.53 -3.38
N ALA A 831 18.61 6.83 -2.96
CA ALA A 831 19.45 7.28 -1.85
C ALA A 831 20.23 8.54 -2.23
N GLN A 832 20.81 8.59 -3.43
CA GLN A 832 21.51 9.77 -3.95
C GLN A 832 20.59 10.98 -4.05
N ALA A 833 19.30 10.76 -4.37
CA ALA A 833 18.29 11.79 -4.58
C ALA A 833 17.72 12.43 -3.30
N GLN A 834 18.13 11.97 -2.12
CA GLN A 834 17.58 12.51 -0.87
C GLN A 834 18.18 13.89 -0.58
N SER A 835 17.33 14.88 -0.27
CA SER A 835 17.76 16.24 0.09
C SER A 835 18.65 16.34 1.34
N SER A 836 18.81 15.25 2.11
CA SER A 836 19.70 15.18 3.27
C SER A 836 20.81 14.16 3.07
N LEU A 837 22.06 14.58 3.23
CA LEU A 837 23.23 13.70 3.24
C LEU A 837 23.11 12.59 4.28
N GLN A 838 22.58 12.91 5.48
CA GLN A 838 22.39 11.90 6.52
C GLN A 838 21.41 10.81 6.06
N ARG A 839 20.31 11.21 5.41
CA ARG A 839 19.33 10.27 4.87
C ARG A 839 19.91 9.45 3.71
N CYS A 840 20.65 10.08 2.80
CA CYS A 840 21.41 9.41 1.74
C CYS A 840 22.33 8.33 2.32
N ARG A 841 23.18 8.68 3.31
CA ARG A 841 24.12 7.75 3.94
C ARG A 841 23.45 6.62 4.69
N GLN A 842 22.35 6.90 5.38
CA GLN A 842 21.54 5.86 6.03
C GLN A 842 21.01 4.88 4.99
N LEU A 843 20.42 5.39 3.90
CA LEU A 843 19.86 4.55 2.85
C LEU A 843 20.94 3.77 2.09
N GLN A 844 22.10 4.35 1.82
CA GLN A 844 23.25 3.66 1.20
C GLN A 844 23.79 2.53 2.09
N LYS A 845 23.91 2.79 3.39
CA LYS A 845 24.32 1.76 4.38
C LYS A 845 23.29 0.63 4.46
N ILE A 846 22.01 0.95 4.30
CA ILE A 846 20.91 -0.01 4.31
C ILE A 846 20.85 -0.78 2.97
N SER A 847 21.06 -0.11 1.84
CA SER A 847 20.96 -0.67 0.49
C SER A 847 22.22 -1.41 0.03
N GLY A 848 23.35 -1.22 0.73
CA GLY A 848 24.65 -1.74 0.31
C GLY A 848 25.19 -1.06 -0.96
N GLU A 849 24.64 0.12 -1.31
CA GLU A 849 25.11 0.91 -2.45
C GLU A 849 26.57 1.29 -2.25
N LYS A 850 27.44 0.83 -3.16
CA LYS A 850 28.88 1.10 -3.11
C LYS A 850 29.23 2.53 -3.56
N ASN A 851 28.36 3.12 -4.37
CA ASN A 851 28.52 4.49 -4.80
C ASN A 851 28.14 5.42 -3.64
N ASN A 852 29.14 6.12 -3.10
CA ASN A 852 28.97 7.08 -2.01
C ASN A 852 28.68 8.50 -2.50
N SER A 853 28.25 8.68 -3.75
CA SER A 853 27.75 9.98 -4.21
C SER A 853 26.52 10.41 -3.42
N TRP A 854 26.38 11.70 -3.20
CA TRP A 854 25.14 12.34 -2.77
C TRP A 854 24.89 13.45 -3.79
N MET A 855 23.70 13.48 -4.37
CA MET A 855 23.29 14.42 -5.41
C MET A 855 22.13 15.32 -4.95
N GLY A 856 21.44 14.91 -3.89
CA GLY A 856 20.29 15.63 -3.39
C GLY A 856 19.12 15.65 -4.37
N ASP A 857 18.21 16.60 -4.18
CA ASP A 857 17.02 16.75 -5.03
C ASP A 857 17.19 17.84 -6.10
N VAL A 858 18.44 18.14 -6.48
CA VAL A 858 18.82 19.18 -7.46
C VAL A 858 18.20 18.94 -8.85
N PHE A 859 17.88 17.69 -9.21
CA PHE A 859 17.21 17.37 -10.47
C PHE A 859 15.93 18.18 -10.72
N LYS A 860 15.23 18.61 -9.64
CA LYS A 860 14.04 19.46 -9.71
C LYS A 860 14.29 20.83 -10.35
N VAL A 861 15.54 21.32 -10.30
CA VAL A 861 15.94 22.58 -10.93
C VAL A 861 15.72 22.53 -12.45
N VAL A 862 15.94 21.38 -13.08
CA VAL A 862 15.71 21.21 -14.53
C VAL A 862 14.22 21.37 -14.88
N ALA A 863 13.32 20.86 -14.03
CA ALA A 863 11.88 21.06 -14.18
C ALA A 863 11.49 22.54 -13.97
N ALA A 864 12.09 23.22 -13.00
CA ALA A 864 11.85 24.65 -12.79
C ALA A 864 12.36 25.50 -13.96
N ILE A 865 13.54 25.19 -14.53
CA ILE A 865 14.07 25.84 -15.73
C ILE A 865 13.21 25.55 -16.97
N HIS A 866 12.66 24.33 -17.06
CA HIS A 866 11.71 24.01 -18.11
C HIS A 866 10.48 24.92 -18.04
N ASP A 867 9.84 25.09 -16.90
CA ASP A 867 8.55 25.80 -16.88
C ASP A 867 8.64 27.31 -16.74
N PHE A 868 9.60 27.81 -15.96
CA PHE A 868 9.65 29.24 -15.61
C PHE A 868 10.64 30.04 -16.47
N PHE A 869 11.43 29.36 -17.30
CA PHE A 869 12.55 29.95 -18.04
C PHE A 869 12.57 29.55 -19.53
N PRO A 870 11.51 29.86 -20.31
CA PRO A 870 11.42 29.51 -21.74
C PRO A 870 12.53 30.09 -22.62
N GLN A 871 13.13 31.20 -22.18
CA GLN A 871 14.23 31.90 -22.86
C GLN A 871 15.58 31.18 -22.75
N TYR A 872 15.69 30.14 -21.93
CA TYR A 872 16.91 29.35 -21.78
C TYR A 872 16.71 27.96 -22.37
N SER A 873 17.70 27.45 -23.09
CA SER A 873 17.75 26.05 -23.51
C SER A 873 18.66 25.28 -22.58
N PHE A 874 18.42 23.97 -22.47
CA PHE A 874 19.25 23.11 -21.65
C PHE A 874 19.37 21.72 -22.25
N ALA A 875 20.43 21.01 -21.88
CA ALA A 875 20.67 19.62 -22.20
C ALA A 875 21.51 18.96 -21.10
N THR A 876 21.29 17.67 -20.84
CA THR A 876 21.98 16.95 -19.77
C THR A 876 22.98 15.96 -20.35
N PHE A 877 24.20 15.94 -19.82
CA PHE A 877 25.20 14.97 -20.25
C PHE A 877 24.74 13.54 -19.94
N PRO A 878 25.06 12.56 -20.81
CA PRO A 878 24.49 11.21 -20.73
C PRO A 878 25.07 10.43 -19.54
N HIS A 879 26.24 10.87 -19.06
CA HIS A 879 26.90 10.36 -17.86
C HIS A 879 27.28 11.56 -16.97
N HIS A 880 27.26 11.35 -15.65
CA HIS A 880 27.69 12.28 -14.59
C HIS A 880 26.68 13.30 -14.04
N GLY A 881 25.42 13.30 -14.50
CA GLY A 881 24.35 14.08 -13.86
C GLY A 881 24.52 15.59 -13.87
N GLN A 882 25.10 16.11 -14.95
CA GLN A 882 25.32 17.53 -15.14
C GLN A 882 24.43 18.07 -16.25
N THR A 883 23.72 19.16 -15.98
CA THR A 883 22.87 19.85 -16.95
C THR A 883 23.49 21.16 -17.38
N VAL A 884 23.65 21.35 -18.68
CA VAL A 884 24.13 22.59 -19.30
C VAL A 884 22.93 23.46 -19.65
N VAL A 885 23.00 24.75 -19.35
CA VAL A 885 21.96 25.74 -19.67
C VAL A 885 22.60 26.91 -20.40
N TRP A 886 21.94 27.44 -21.44
CA TRP A 886 22.42 28.59 -22.20
C TRP A 886 21.25 29.45 -22.71
N ASN A 887 21.54 30.69 -23.06
CA ASN A 887 20.53 31.64 -23.53
C ASN A 887 20.10 31.31 -24.98
N LYS A 888 18.94 30.66 -25.10
CA LYS A 888 18.28 30.36 -26.37
C LYS A 888 16.82 30.01 -26.09
N TRP A 889 15.90 30.78 -26.67
CA TRP A 889 14.47 30.50 -26.61
C TRP A 889 14.14 29.13 -27.18
N ARG A 890 13.41 28.32 -26.41
CA ARG A 890 12.93 27.00 -26.84
C ARG A 890 11.73 27.17 -27.77
N VAL A 891 11.83 26.63 -28.99
CA VAL A 891 10.81 26.79 -30.05
C VAL A 891 9.55 25.96 -29.75
N ASP A 892 9.73 24.74 -29.23
CA ASP A 892 8.63 23.81 -28.91
C ASP A 892 8.38 23.73 -27.39
N PHE A 893 8.17 24.88 -26.75
CA PHE A 893 7.94 24.94 -25.31
C PHE A 893 6.45 25.05 -24.96
N GLU A 894 5.98 24.11 -24.13
CA GLU A 894 4.72 24.20 -23.41
C GLU A 894 4.96 23.96 -21.91
N PRO A 895 4.43 24.81 -21.00
CA PRO A 895 4.58 24.63 -19.56
C PRO A 895 3.86 23.35 -19.10
N LYS A 896 4.55 22.52 -18.30
CA LYS A 896 4.02 21.23 -17.81
C LYS A 896 3.36 21.33 -16.43
N TRP A 897 3.81 22.25 -15.60
CA TRP A 897 3.35 22.49 -14.23
C TRP A 897 2.82 23.91 -14.07
N ASN A 898 1.90 24.08 -13.11
CA ASN A 898 1.24 25.36 -12.83
C ASN A 898 1.79 26.07 -11.59
N SER A 899 2.75 25.48 -10.86
CA SER A 899 3.37 26.10 -9.68
C SER A 899 4.74 25.51 -9.32
N LEU A 900 5.61 26.33 -8.71
CA LEU A 900 6.88 25.87 -8.13
C LEU A 900 6.67 24.89 -6.96
N GLU A 901 5.54 24.98 -6.25
CA GLU A 901 5.19 24.03 -5.17
C GLU A 901 5.00 22.61 -5.71
N THR A 902 4.39 22.47 -6.90
CA THR A 902 4.27 21.17 -7.56
C THR A 902 5.64 20.59 -7.90
N ILE A 903 6.56 21.44 -8.39
CA ILE A 903 7.92 21.04 -8.74
C ILE A 903 8.74 20.67 -7.49
N SER A 904 8.59 21.42 -6.39
CA SER A 904 9.32 21.13 -5.13
C SER A 904 8.91 19.80 -4.50
N ARG A 905 7.69 19.32 -4.78
CA ARG A 905 7.16 18.04 -4.32
C ARG A 905 7.55 16.84 -5.19
N LEU A 906 8.23 17.05 -6.33
CA LEU A 906 8.67 15.94 -7.18
C LEU A 906 9.60 15.00 -6.39
N GLU A 907 9.38 13.70 -6.51
CA GLU A 907 10.19 12.67 -5.88
C GLU A 907 11.15 12.05 -6.90
N TYR A 908 12.07 11.20 -6.42
CA TYR A 908 12.98 10.48 -7.30
C TYR A 908 12.26 9.62 -8.35
N SER A 909 11.06 9.12 -8.05
CA SER A 909 10.23 8.43 -9.05
C SER A 909 9.89 9.31 -10.23
N ASP A 910 9.61 10.58 -9.98
CA ASP A 910 9.26 11.54 -11.03
C ASP A 910 10.50 11.90 -11.84
N PHE A 911 11.67 12.03 -11.21
CA PHE A 911 12.95 12.10 -11.93
C PHE A 911 13.14 10.91 -12.88
N VAL A 912 12.84 9.70 -12.40
CA VAL A 912 13.05 8.49 -13.21
C VAL A 912 12.19 8.49 -14.47
N GLU A 913 10.95 9.00 -14.40
CA GLU A 913 10.05 9.20 -15.54
C GLU A 913 10.50 10.37 -16.44
N LEU A 914 10.89 11.49 -15.84
CA LEU A 914 11.25 12.70 -16.57
C LEU A 914 12.62 12.64 -17.24
N GLN A 915 13.57 11.83 -16.75
CA GLN A 915 14.93 11.79 -17.29
C GLN A 915 15.03 11.34 -18.76
N GLY A 916 14.02 10.62 -19.26
CA GLY A 916 13.93 10.18 -20.66
C GLY A 916 13.35 11.22 -21.62
N SER A 917 12.56 12.18 -21.11
CA SER A 917 11.84 13.15 -21.94
C SER A 917 12.24 14.60 -21.66
N LEU A 918 12.29 14.99 -20.38
CA LEU A 918 12.54 16.36 -19.95
C LEU A 918 14.01 16.75 -20.03
N PHE A 919 14.92 15.86 -19.59
CA PHE A 919 16.33 16.19 -19.35
C PHE A 919 17.17 16.29 -20.64
N LYS A 920 16.59 16.04 -21.83
CA LYS A 920 17.28 16.15 -23.14
C LYS A 920 18.69 15.57 -23.10
N ARG A 921 18.78 14.27 -22.80
CA ARG A 921 20.06 13.56 -22.69
C ARG A 921 20.69 13.39 -24.06
N GLU A 922 21.83 14.04 -24.26
CA GLU A 922 22.51 14.12 -25.55
C GLU A 922 23.98 13.74 -25.43
N ALA A 923 24.60 13.30 -26.52
CA ALA A 923 26.04 13.07 -26.54
C ALA A 923 26.81 14.37 -26.24
N TYR A 924 28.00 14.26 -25.64
CA TYR A 924 28.82 15.41 -25.26
C TYR A 924 29.05 16.35 -26.45
N GLU A 925 29.43 15.77 -27.59
CA GLU A 925 29.74 16.45 -28.83
C GLU A 925 28.52 17.23 -29.35
N ASN A 926 27.34 16.60 -29.33
CA ASN A 926 26.09 17.23 -29.75
C ASN A 926 25.79 18.48 -28.91
N ILE A 927 25.90 18.39 -27.58
CA ILE A 927 25.64 19.52 -26.68
C ILE A 927 26.57 20.69 -27.02
N PHE A 928 27.87 20.43 -27.20
CA PHE A 928 28.84 21.47 -27.54
C PHE A 928 28.57 22.10 -28.90
N GLU A 929 28.20 21.31 -29.91
CA GLU A 929 27.88 21.80 -31.24
C GLU A 929 26.60 22.64 -31.27
N ILE A 930 25.55 22.18 -30.57
CA ILE A 930 24.28 22.92 -30.44
C ILE A 930 24.53 24.29 -29.81
N ILE A 931 25.34 24.37 -28.75
CA ILE A 931 25.64 25.64 -28.09
C ILE A 931 26.46 26.56 -29.02
N ARG A 932 27.52 26.06 -29.67
CA ARG A 932 28.31 26.85 -30.65
C ARG A 932 27.43 27.40 -31.75
N HIS A 933 26.56 26.56 -32.31
CA HIS A 933 25.66 26.95 -33.38
C HIS A 933 24.67 28.02 -32.92
N ASN A 934 24.08 27.86 -31.73
CA ASN A 934 23.17 28.84 -31.16
C ASN A 934 23.84 30.20 -30.92
N PHE A 935 25.08 30.21 -30.43
CA PHE A 935 25.84 31.44 -30.20
C PHE A 935 26.40 32.10 -31.47
N ALA A 936 26.53 31.35 -32.57
CA ALA A 936 26.90 31.90 -33.86
C ALA A 936 25.72 32.60 -34.58
N GLN A 937 24.48 32.26 -34.19
CA GLN A 937 23.24 32.84 -34.74
C GLN A 937 22.70 34.03 -33.95
N SER A 938 23.23 34.27 -32.75
CA SER A 938 22.85 35.34 -31.81
C SER A 938 23.88 36.45 -31.80
#